data_AF-A0A1Q7NRA9-F1
#
_entry.id   AF-A0A1Q7NRA9-F1
#
_cell.length_a   1.000
_cell.length_b   1.000
_cell.length_c   1.000
_cell.angle_alpha   90.00
_cell.angle_beta   90.00
_cell.angle_gamma   90.00
#
_symmetry.space_group_name_H-M   'P 1'
#
loop_
_entity.id
_entity.type
_entity.pdbx_description
1 polymer ?
#
loop_
_entity_poly.entity_id
_entity_poly.type
_entity_poly.pdbx_seq_one_letter_code
_entity_poly.pdbx_strand_id
1 'polypeptide(L)'
;MRGLRTWLLIGVGVVVLLFVVALIAVPRVVDTPRIQSLIATTLSQNLGRPVKFSEVSISILPLPSVVLKDLEVAEDPQFGQGPFLKLNEAVVRLRLWPLLSLRVELGDFILKRPMISLVQAPDGRWNFTTLGVHSEPRPTGRTRSGGGGGGAVGAAGVLGGRLKIESGVVTYETRARGAAAHYRVEGLDLAVTGGPQGALTLKGDAKVKPGDVAVTISDGSLAMNGARTLADASVRATITVEGKEIRELIALALGPEPAIDGGVKGTLTLGGTVGHAKANGEIELMNLVVTQTRPACPEPKKRSLALGNVKINAAWEAPRFTGRPVTGSVAGGSLTTNATVTLEQAIHVDLTELALKGVAIEKVLVDFLCQGYAVTGPTDDTGSLGVRLDDLWHTLNGQGQLKIGPGRVVGSQARAALGNLARVGGAVAAVLGSELPNLGSSPVEYDSITASYTITNGVVTTRDFALSGRTLKITAAGSYALASGALNLDVGVATGRAELRGKVTGTASDASVRAKITVEGKEIRELIALALGPEPAIDGGVKGTLTLGGTVGHAKANGEIELMNLVVTQTRPACPEPKKRSLALGNVKINAAWEAPRFTGRPVTGSVAGGSLTTNATVTLEQAIHVDLTELALKGVAIEKVLVDFLCQGYAVTGPTDDTGSLGVRLDDLWHTLNGQGQLKIGPGRVVGSQARAALGNLARVGGAVAAVLGSELPNLGSSPVEYDSITASYTITNGVVTTRDFALSGRTLKITAAGSYALASGALNLDVGVATGRAELRGKVTGTASAPSVRVAPPTALRDVDPTKVEKGLEDLLKRFR
;
A
#
# COMPACT_ATOMS: atom_id res chain seq x y z
N MET A 1 -103.86 39.19 15.60
CA MET A 1 -102.64 38.66 14.93
C MET A 1 -102.48 37.12 15.02
N ARG A 2 -103.56 36.30 15.09
CA ARG A 2 -103.47 34.81 15.15
C ARG A 2 -103.56 34.13 13.77
N GLY A 3 -104.29 34.70 12.80
CA GLY A 3 -104.43 34.15 11.45
C GLY A 3 -103.13 34.18 10.63
N LEU A 4 -102.38 35.28 10.69
CA LEU A 4 -101.12 35.43 9.95
C LEU A 4 -100.05 34.40 10.37
N ARG A 5 -100.00 34.05 11.66
CA ARG A 5 -99.04 33.06 12.21
C ARG A 5 -99.32 31.64 11.73
N THR A 6 -100.59 31.30 11.46
CA THR A 6 -100.99 29.97 10.98
C THR A 6 -100.68 29.80 9.49
N TRP A 7 -100.93 30.83 8.68
CA TRP A 7 -100.52 30.85 7.26
C TRP A 7 -99.00 30.91 7.10
N LEU A 8 -98.28 31.59 8.00
CA LEU A 8 -96.82 31.54 8.07
C LEU A 8 -96.30 30.13 8.43
N LEU A 9 -96.92 29.46 9.41
CA LEU A 9 -96.53 28.10 9.80
C LEU A 9 -96.84 27.06 8.72
N ILE A 10 -97.97 27.18 8.01
CA ILE A 10 -98.32 26.31 6.87
C ILE A 10 -97.39 26.59 5.69
N GLY A 11 -97.12 27.85 5.37
CA GLY A 11 -96.19 28.24 4.32
C GLY A 11 -94.77 27.72 4.59
N VAL A 12 -94.29 27.86 5.83
CA VAL A 12 -93.01 27.29 6.27
C VAL A 12 -93.04 25.76 6.23
N GLY A 13 -94.14 25.12 6.65
CA GLY A 13 -94.30 23.67 6.59
C GLY A 13 -94.25 23.10 5.16
N VAL A 14 -94.90 23.77 4.20
CA VAL A 14 -94.87 23.38 2.77
C VAL A 14 -93.48 23.60 2.18
N VAL A 15 -92.81 24.69 2.51
CA VAL A 15 -91.44 24.96 2.05
C VAL A 15 -90.46 23.94 2.63
N VAL A 16 -90.58 23.60 3.91
CA VAL A 16 -89.77 22.55 4.55
C VAL A 16 -90.06 21.19 3.94
N LEU A 17 -91.33 20.86 3.66
CA LEU A 17 -91.69 19.60 3.00
C LEU A 17 -91.13 19.52 1.57
N LEU A 18 -91.26 20.58 0.77
CA LEU A 18 -90.67 20.66 -0.57
C LEU A 18 -89.15 20.56 -0.53
N PHE A 19 -88.52 21.18 0.47
CA PHE A 19 -87.08 21.08 0.68
C PHE A 19 -86.65 19.66 1.03
N VAL A 20 -87.40 18.96 1.89
CA VAL A 20 -87.15 17.54 2.23
C VAL A 20 -87.38 16.62 1.01
N VAL A 21 -88.43 16.85 0.22
CA VAL A 21 -88.68 16.11 -1.03
C VAL A 21 -87.55 16.35 -2.03
N ALA A 22 -87.09 17.59 -2.19
CA ALA A 22 -85.95 17.92 -3.06
C ALA A 22 -84.65 17.27 -2.56
N LEU A 23 -84.38 17.28 -1.25
CA LEU A 23 -83.23 16.60 -0.63
C LEU A 23 -83.20 15.10 -0.94
N ILE A 24 -84.36 14.44 -1.02
CA ILE A 24 -84.48 13.00 -1.32
C ILE A 24 -84.45 12.73 -2.83
N ALA A 25 -85.04 13.62 -3.64
CA ALA A 25 -85.16 13.43 -5.09
C ALA A 25 -83.88 13.76 -5.86
N VAL A 26 -83.17 14.83 -5.50
CA VAL A 26 -81.98 15.31 -6.21
C VAL A 26 -80.88 14.23 -6.34
N PRO A 27 -80.48 13.50 -5.28
CA PRO A 27 -79.47 12.45 -5.40
C PRO A 27 -79.85 11.35 -6.40
N ARG A 28 -81.14 10.99 -6.49
CA ARG A 28 -81.63 9.93 -7.41
C ARG A 28 -81.70 10.36 -8.87
N VAL A 29 -81.90 11.65 -9.14
CA VAL A 29 -81.95 12.17 -10.52
C VAL A 29 -80.54 12.38 -11.07
N VAL A 30 -79.57 12.74 -10.22
CA VAL A 30 -78.20 13.02 -10.67
C VAL A 30 -77.44 11.75 -11.04
N ASP A 31 -77.71 10.61 -10.39
CA ASP A 31 -77.10 9.32 -10.70
C ASP A 31 -77.76 8.61 -11.90
N THR A 32 -78.01 9.34 -12.99
CA THR A 32 -78.60 8.80 -14.23
C THR A 32 -77.53 8.65 -15.32
N PRO A 33 -77.51 7.56 -16.13
CA PRO A 33 -76.48 7.31 -17.16
C PRO A 33 -76.28 8.47 -18.16
N ARG A 34 -77.34 9.23 -18.46
CA ARG A 34 -77.25 10.40 -19.35
C ARG A 34 -76.39 11.52 -18.79
N ILE A 35 -76.55 11.85 -17.50
CA ILE A 35 -75.77 12.90 -16.82
C ILE A 35 -74.32 12.45 -16.69
N GLN A 36 -74.09 11.17 -16.34
CA GLN A 36 -72.77 10.58 -16.29
C GLN A 36 -72.03 10.72 -17.65
N SER A 37 -72.69 10.38 -18.76
CA SER A 37 -72.09 10.51 -20.10
C SER A 37 -71.75 11.97 -20.48
N LEU A 38 -72.58 12.93 -20.09
CA LEU A 38 -72.36 14.36 -20.37
C LEU A 38 -71.16 14.90 -19.59
N ILE A 39 -71.07 14.57 -18.30
CA ILE A 39 -69.95 14.96 -17.43
C ILE A 39 -68.66 14.32 -17.97
N ALA A 40 -68.69 13.02 -18.30
CA ALA A 40 -67.55 12.30 -18.87
C ALA A 40 -67.07 12.91 -20.19
N THR A 41 -67.99 13.26 -21.09
CA THR A 41 -67.65 13.86 -22.39
C THR A 41 -67.04 15.25 -22.22
N THR A 42 -67.62 16.08 -21.35
CA THR A 42 -67.12 17.44 -21.06
C THR A 42 -65.74 17.40 -20.42
N LEU A 43 -65.54 16.53 -19.43
CA LEU A 43 -64.23 16.32 -18.81
C LEU A 43 -63.22 15.81 -19.84
N SER A 44 -63.61 14.88 -20.70
CA SER A 44 -62.73 14.31 -21.72
C SER A 44 -62.28 15.36 -22.73
N GLN A 45 -63.17 16.26 -23.15
CA GLN A 45 -62.86 17.37 -24.05
C GLN A 45 -61.90 18.38 -23.42
N ASN A 46 -62.12 18.74 -22.14
CA ASN A 46 -61.27 19.73 -21.46
C ASN A 46 -59.89 19.18 -21.08
N LEU A 47 -59.81 17.89 -20.73
CA LEU A 47 -58.55 17.22 -20.39
C LEU A 47 -57.78 16.74 -21.63
N GLY A 48 -58.44 16.64 -22.78
CA GLY A 48 -57.87 16.07 -24.01
C GLY A 48 -57.70 14.55 -23.95
N ARG A 49 -58.34 13.87 -23.00
CA ARG A 49 -58.17 12.43 -22.74
C ARG A 49 -59.47 11.76 -22.32
N PRO A 50 -59.71 10.49 -22.69
CA PRO A 50 -60.90 9.76 -22.25
C PRO A 50 -60.98 9.66 -20.72
N VAL A 51 -62.15 9.99 -20.16
CA VAL A 51 -62.46 9.90 -18.71
C VAL A 51 -63.60 8.92 -18.46
N LYS A 52 -63.45 8.05 -17.46
CA LYS A 52 -64.46 7.10 -16.99
C LYS A 52 -64.65 7.24 -15.48
N PHE A 53 -65.83 6.92 -14.97
CA PHE A 53 -66.13 6.84 -13.54
C PHE A 53 -67.33 5.93 -13.30
N SER A 54 -67.46 5.37 -12.09
CA SER A 54 -68.48 4.37 -11.77
C SER A 54 -69.81 4.97 -11.28
N GLU A 55 -69.75 6.04 -10.48
CA GLU A 55 -70.92 6.60 -9.79
C GLU A 55 -70.77 8.12 -9.61
N VAL A 56 -71.89 8.85 -9.66
CA VAL A 56 -71.96 10.28 -9.33
C VAL A 56 -73.02 10.50 -8.26
N SER A 57 -72.62 10.98 -7.09
CA SER A 57 -73.55 11.29 -6.00
C SER A 57 -73.45 12.76 -5.56
N ILE A 58 -74.54 13.30 -5.01
CA ILE A 58 -74.56 14.63 -4.41
C ILE A 58 -74.72 14.47 -2.89
N SER A 59 -73.82 15.08 -2.12
CA SER A 59 -73.93 15.18 -0.67
C SER A 59 -74.31 16.61 -0.29
N ILE A 60 -75.36 16.76 0.52
CA ILE A 60 -75.99 18.07 0.77
C ILE A 60 -75.65 18.64 2.16
N LEU A 61 -75.27 17.80 3.12
CA LEU A 61 -74.93 18.18 4.50
C LEU A 61 -73.56 17.57 4.90
N PRO A 62 -72.67 18.30 5.61
CA PRO A 62 -72.81 19.67 6.13
C PRO A 62 -72.60 20.79 5.10
N LEU A 63 -72.02 20.51 3.92
CA LEU A 63 -71.85 21.45 2.79
C LEU A 63 -72.21 20.74 1.46
N PRO A 64 -72.88 21.42 0.51
CA PRO A 64 -73.22 20.84 -0.78
C PRO A 64 -71.97 20.46 -1.59
N SER A 65 -71.89 19.22 -2.07
CA SER A 65 -70.78 18.69 -2.84
C SER A 65 -71.19 17.60 -3.83
N VAL A 66 -70.46 17.48 -4.92
CA VAL A 66 -70.57 16.41 -5.93
C VAL A 66 -69.43 15.43 -5.70
N VAL A 67 -69.73 14.14 -5.60
CA VAL A 67 -68.76 13.08 -5.37
C VAL A 67 -68.75 12.14 -6.58
N LEU A 68 -67.61 12.04 -7.24
CA LEU A 68 -67.34 11.09 -8.32
C LEU A 68 -66.55 9.91 -7.75
N LYS A 69 -67.04 8.67 -7.90
CA LYS A 69 -66.32 7.47 -7.44
C LYS A 69 -65.61 6.76 -8.59
N ASP A 70 -64.43 6.23 -8.28
CA ASP A 70 -63.57 5.46 -9.20
C ASP A 70 -63.31 6.17 -10.53
N LEU A 71 -62.95 7.46 -10.46
CA LEU A 71 -62.62 8.23 -11.65
C LEU A 71 -61.28 7.78 -12.23
N GLU A 72 -61.27 7.51 -13.53
CA GLU A 72 -60.11 7.07 -14.30
C GLU A 72 -59.93 7.95 -15.54
N VAL A 73 -58.73 8.49 -15.70
CA VAL A 73 -58.29 9.23 -16.88
C VAL A 73 -57.27 8.37 -17.63
N ALA A 74 -57.55 8.09 -18.90
CA ALA A 74 -56.70 7.24 -19.72
C ALA A 74 -55.30 7.86 -19.94
N GLU A 75 -54.30 7.01 -20.18
CA GLU A 75 -53.00 7.44 -20.67
C GLU A 75 -53.04 7.70 -22.19
N ASP A 76 -52.11 8.53 -22.66
CA ASP A 76 -51.85 8.66 -24.09
C ASP A 76 -51.21 7.36 -24.62
N PRO A 77 -51.73 6.75 -25.71
CA PRO A 77 -51.20 5.51 -26.25
C PRO A 77 -49.70 5.51 -26.56
N GLN A 78 -49.09 6.68 -26.76
CA GLN A 78 -47.63 6.81 -26.97
C GLN A 78 -46.80 6.53 -25.70
N PHE A 79 -47.41 6.60 -24.51
CA PHE A 79 -46.74 6.47 -23.23
C PHE A 79 -47.09 5.16 -22.48
N GLY A 80 -48.17 4.47 -22.86
CA GLY A 80 -48.53 3.14 -22.33
C GLY A 80 -50.02 2.82 -22.45
N GLN A 81 -50.43 1.65 -21.96
CA GLN A 81 -51.84 1.23 -21.92
C GLN A 81 -52.51 1.36 -20.54
N GLY A 82 -51.76 1.72 -19.50
CA GLY A 82 -52.32 1.95 -18.16
C GLY A 82 -53.09 3.27 -18.05
N PRO A 83 -53.80 3.54 -16.94
CA PRO A 83 -54.39 4.85 -16.69
C PRO A 83 -53.33 5.87 -16.25
N PHE A 84 -53.49 7.12 -16.70
CA PHE A 84 -52.67 8.25 -16.24
C PHE A 84 -53.01 8.64 -14.81
N LEU A 85 -54.31 8.73 -14.51
CA LEU A 85 -54.84 9.08 -13.20
C LEU A 85 -55.99 8.14 -12.87
N LYS A 86 -55.96 7.53 -11.68
CA LYS A 86 -57.07 6.77 -11.12
C LYS A 86 -57.30 7.24 -9.69
N LEU A 87 -58.52 7.55 -9.29
CA LEU A 87 -58.78 8.00 -7.93
C LEU A 87 -60.08 7.41 -7.38
N ASN A 88 -60.08 7.10 -6.10
CA ASN A 88 -61.23 6.48 -5.44
C ASN A 88 -62.42 7.44 -5.35
N GLU A 89 -62.17 8.68 -4.92
CA GLU A 89 -63.21 9.70 -4.76
C GLU A 89 -62.69 11.08 -5.17
N ALA A 90 -63.40 11.76 -6.06
CA ALA A 90 -63.22 13.20 -6.29
C ALA A 90 -64.44 13.94 -5.73
N VAL A 91 -64.20 14.81 -4.76
CA VAL A 91 -65.23 15.63 -4.10
C VAL A 91 -65.09 17.07 -4.59
N VAL A 92 -66.12 17.57 -5.24
CA VAL A 92 -66.21 18.95 -5.71
C VAL A 92 -67.23 19.67 -4.84
N ARG A 93 -66.77 20.54 -3.94
CA ARG A 93 -67.66 21.36 -3.11
C ARG A 93 -68.25 22.50 -3.91
N LEU A 94 -69.51 22.81 -3.63
CA LEU A 94 -70.23 23.93 -4.23
C LEU A 94 -70.31 25.09 -3.23
N ARG A 95 -70.30 26.33 -3.73
CA ARG A 95 -70.45 27.50 -2.86
C ARG A 95 -71.91 27.70 -2.44
N LEU A 96 -72.15 27.82 -1.13
CA LEU A 96 -73.50 27.91 -0.56
C LEU A 96 -74.26 29.20 -0.96
N TRP A 97 -73.60 30.36 -0.91
CA TRP A 97 -74.24 31.66 -1.20
C TRP A 97 -74.75 31.79 -2.65
N PRO A 98 -73.98 31.41 -3.69
CA PRO A 98 -74.46 31.39 -5.07
C PRO A 98 -75.57 30.36 -5.30
N LEU A 99 -75.52 29.20 -4.63
CA LEU A 99 -76.56 28.16 -4.75
C LEU A 99 -77.94 28.66 -4.31
N LEU A 100 -78.02 29.48 -3.26
CA LEU A 100 -79.25 30.16 -2.84
C LEU A 100 -79.80 31.13 -3.92
N SER A 101 -78.92 31.63 -4.79
CA SER A 101 -79.25 32.47 -5.95
C SER A 101 -79.38 31.67 -7.25
N LEU A 102 -79.54 30.34 -7.18
CA LEU A 102 -79.60 29.42 -8.32
C LEU A 102 -78.36 29.47 -9.25
N ARG A 103 -77.21 29.89 -8.72
CA ARG A 103 -75.92 29.92 -9.43
C ARG A 103 -75.01 28.82 -8.91
N VAL A 104 -74.60 27.92 -9.81
CA VAL A 104 -73.68 26.83 -9.47
C VAL A 104 -72.25 27.34 -9.63
N GLU A 105 -71.59 27.61 -8.52
CA GLU A 105 -70.16 27.94 -8.48
C GLU A 105 -69.37 26.84 -7.77
N LEU A 106 -68.29 26.40 -8.42
CA LEU A 106 -67.37 25.41 -7.88
C LEU A 106 -66.46 26.06 -6.82
N GLY A 107 -66.30 25.39 -5.69
CA GLY A 107 -65.49 25.81 -4.54
C GLY A 107 -64.20 25.01 -4.42
N ASP A 108 -64.15 24.09 -3.45
CA ASP A 108 -62.97 23.24 -3.22
C ASP A 108 -63.04 21.96 -4.05
N PHE A 109 -61.90 21.52 -4.57
CA PHE A 109 -61.72 20.24 -5.24
C PHE A 109 -60.86 19.35 -4.35
N ILE A 110 -61.35 18.19 -3.95
CA ILE A 110 -60.64 17.24 -3.09
C ILE A 110 -60.50 15.91 -3.83
N LEU A 111 -59.26 15.48 -4.08
CA LEU A 111 -58.94 14.20 -4.69
C LEU A 111 -58.45 13.25 -3.59
N LYS A 112 -59.22 12.21 -3.29
CA LYS A 112 -58.86 11.22 -2.27
C LYS A 112 -58.23 9.99 -2.90
N ARG A 113 -57.05 9.63 -2.41
CA ARG A 113 -56.25 8.48 -2.85
C ARG A 113 -56.03 8.44 -4.37
N PRO A 114 -55.62 9.54 -5.03
CA PRO A 114 -55.29 9.48 -6.44
C PRO A 114 -54.01 8.69 -6.67
N MET A 115 -54.03 7.80 -7.65
CA MET A 115 -52.89 7.11 -8.24
C MET A 115 -52.54 7.82 -9.54
N ILE A 116 -51.38 8.49 -9.58
CA ILE A 116 -50.89 9.25 -10.72
C ILE A 116 -49.69 8.52 -11.32
N SER A 117 -49.69 8.32 -12.63
CA SER A 117 -48.60 7.72 -13.38
C SER A 117 -47.88 8.81 -14.17
N LEU A 118 -46.61 9.06 -13.86
CA LEU A 118 -45.75 10.00 -14.58
C LEU A 118 -44.73 9.21 -15.38
N VAL A 119 -44.78 9.34 -16.70
CA VAL A 119 -43.91 8.61 -17.62
C VAL A 119 -43.11 9.61 -18.44
N GLN A 120 -41.79 9.45 -18.43
CA GLN A 120 -40.90 10.18 -19.32
C GLN A 120 -40.45 9.28 -20.48
N ALA A 121 -40.77 9.69 -21.70
CA ALA A 121 -40.39 8.99 -22.91
C ALA A 121 -38.88 9.08 -23.18
N PRO A 122 -38.32 8.21 -24.05
CA PRO A 122 -36.88 8.22 -24.39
C PRO A 122 -36.39 9.55 -24.98
N ASP A 123 -37.28 10.31 -25.62
CA ASP A 123 -37.01 11.65 -26.17
C ASP A 123 -37.08 12.78 -25.12
N GLY A 124 -37.28 12.42 -23.85
CA GLY A 124 -37.35 13.35 -22.73
C GLY A 124 -38.71 14.01 -22.52
N ARG A 125 -39.69 13.79 -23.42
CA ARG A 125 -41.06 14.32 -23.27
C ARG A 125 -41.79 13.60 -22.14
N TRP A 126 -42.67 14.33 -21.46
CA TRP A 126 -43.47 13.80 -20.36
C TRP A 126 -44.90 13.53 -20.79
N ASN A 127 -45.50 12.46 -20.28
CA ASN A 127 -46.89 12.11 -20.57
C ASN A 127 -47.89 13.24 -20.22
N PHE A 128 -47.66 13.99 -19.13
CA PHE A 128 -48.55 15.09 -18.75
C PHE A 128 -48.54 16.29 -19.71
N THR A 129 -47.56 16.39 -20.62
CA THR A 129 -47.51 17.49 -21.60
C THR A 129 -48.60 17.43 -22.65
N THR A 130 -49.23 16.26 -22.85
CA THR A 130 -50.37 16.10 -23.77
C THR A 130 -51.72 16.41 -23.12
N LEU A 131 -51.75 16.80 -21.84
CA LEU A 131 -52.97 17.23 -21.15
C LEU A 131 -53.38 18.64 -21.58
N GLY A 132 -54.68 18.83 -21.81
CA GLY A 132 -55.26 20.11 -22.19
C GLY A 132 -55.42 20.31 -23.69
N VAL A 133 -56.29 21.24 -24.06
CA VAL A 133 -56.73 21.46 -25.45
C VAL A 133 -55.57 21.94 -26.32
N HIS A 134 -55.02 21.05 -27.13
CA HIS A 134 -54.11 21.41 -28.20
C HIS A 134 -54.91 22.04 -29.33
N SER A 135 -54.65 23.32 -29.63
CA SER A 135 -54.96 23.86 -30.95
C SER A 135 -53.96 23.27 -31.92
N GLU A 136 -54.39 22.24 -32.65
CA GLU A 136 -53.61 21.65 -33.73
C GLU A 136 -53.21 22.75 -34.73
N PRO A 137 -51.92 22.92 -35.06
CA PRO A 137 -51.52 23.85 -36.11
C PRO A 137 -52.04 23.31 -37.44
N ARG A 138 -53.19 23.82 -37.87
CA ARG A 138 -53.66 23.62 -39.24
C ARG A 138 -52.60 24.20 -40.18
N PRO A 139 -52.17 23.50 -41.25
CA PRO A 139 -51.11 23.97 -42.12
C PRO A 139 -51.45 25.36 -42.67
N THR A 140 -50.60 26.34 -42.42
CA THR A 140 -50.79 27.73 -42.84
C THR A 140 -50.54 27.88 -44.33
N GLY A 141 -51.62 27.87 -45.11
CA GLY A 141 -51.67 28.52 -46.41
C GLY A 141 -52.02 30.00 -46.26
N ARG A 142 -51.00 30.85 -46.44
CA ARG A 142 -51.02 32.30 -46.78
C ARG A 142 -51.58 33.32 -45.76
N THR A 143 -50.70 34.28 -45.51
CA THR A 143 -50.81 35.59 -44.88
C THR A 143 -52.06 36.41 -45.20
N ARG A 144 -52.65 37.01 -44.16
CA ARG A 144 -52.96 38.44 -44.12
C ARG A 144 -53.05 38.95 -42.69
N SER A 145 -52.38 40.06 -42.45
CA SER A 145 -52.48 40.89 -41.25
C SER A 145 -53.89 41.47 -41.11
N GLY A 146 -54.45 41.35 -39.91
CA GLY A 146 -55.66 42.06 -39.50
C GLY A 146 -55.84 41.88 -38.00
N GLY A 147 -55.66 42.97 -37.25
CA GLY A 147 -55.86 42.99 -35.80
C GLY A 147 -57.32 42.71 -35.43
N GLY A 148 -57.49 42.06 -34.28
CA GLY A 148 -58.78 41.80 -33.67
C GLY A 148 -58.58 40.97 -32.41
N GLY A 149 -58.65 41.62 -31.25
CA GLY A 149 -58.63 40.94 -29.96
C GLY A 149 -59.85 40.04 -29.78
N GLY A 150 -59.67 38.97 -29.00
CA GLY A 150 -60.76 38.12 -28.54
C GLY A 150 -60.35 36.67 -28.40
N GLY A 151 -60.38 36.16 -27.17
CA GLY A 151 -60.55 34.72 -26.93
C GLY A 151 -59.35 33.94 -26.38
N ALA A 152 -58.59 34.49 -25.43
CA ALA A 152 -57.78 33.68 -24.52
C ALA A 152 -58.45 33.62 -23.13
N VAL A 153 -59.67 33.10 -23.09
CA VAL A 153 -60.33 32.70 -21.84
C VAL A 153 -60.91 31.31 -22.11
N GLY A 154 -60.25 30.27 -21.60
CA GLY A 154 -60.73 28.90 -21.82
C GLY A 154 -60.08 27.83 -20.94
N ALA A 155 -58.81 27.98 -20.54
CA ALA A 155 -58.17 27.00 -19.65
C ALA A 155 -57.84 27.53 -18.24
N ALA A 156 -57.68 28.85 -18.08
CA ALA A 156 -57.35 29.46 -16.79
C ALA A 156 -58.58 29.77 -15.89
N GLY A 157 -59.80 29.70 -16.43
CA GLY A 157 -61.03 30.03 -15.69
C GLY A 157 -61.50 28.95 -14.70
N VAL A 158 -60.95 27.74 -14.77
CA VAL A 158 -61.41 26.58 -13.98
C VAL A 158 -60.68 26.47 -12.61
N LEU A 159 -59.55 27.17 -12.43
CA LEU A 159 -58.73 27.10 -11.22
C LEU A 159 -59.08 28.17 -10.16
N GLY A 160 -60.31 28.68 -10.14
CA GLY A 160 -60.78 29.60 -9.09
C GLY A 160 -61.01 28.95 -7.71
N GLY A 161 -60.75 27.64 -7.59
CA GLY A 161 -61.01 26.81 -6.41
C GLY A 161 -59.75 26.27 -5.74
N ARG A 162 -59.83 25.96 -4.44
CA ARG A 162 -58.73 25.31 -3.71
C ARG A 162 -58.68 23.83 -4.11
N LEU A 163 -57.53 23.34 -4.53
CA LEU A 163 -57.31 21.92 -4.82
C LEU A 163 -56.62 21.26 -3.62
N LYS A 164 -57.14 20.14 -3.16
CA LYS A 164 -56.54 19.32 -2.11
C LYS A 164 -56.40 17.88 -2.61
N ILE A 165 -55.23 17.30 -2.43
CA ILE A 165 -54.95 15.88 -2.63
C ILE A 165 -54.77 15.26 -1.25
N GLU A 166 -55.44 14.14 -0.98
CA GLU A 166 -55.35 13.41 0.28
C GLU A 166 -54.87 11.97 0.01
N SER A 167 -53.76 11.58 0.63
CA SER A 167 -53.18 10.22 0.57
C SER A 167 -52.94 9.70 -0.86
N GLY A 168 -52.41 10.55 -1.73
CA GLY A 168 -52.09 10.19 -3.11
C GLY A 168 -50.88 9.28 -3.24
N VAL A 169 -50.80 8.58 -4.36
CA VAL A 169 -49.65 7.80 -4.81
C VAL A 169 -49.22 8.31 -6.18
N VAL A 170 -47.97 8.70 -6.33
CA VAL A 170 -47.38 9.05 -7.62
C VAL A 170 -46.34 8.01 -7.97
N THR A 171 -46.50 7.38 -9.13
CA THR A 171 -45.49 6.49 -9.70
C THR A 171 -44.75 7.23 -10.80
N TYR A 172 -43.43 7.24 -10.73
CA TYR A 172 -42.58 7.86 -11.73
C TYR A 172 -41.76 6.77 -12.43
N GLU A 173 -41.87 6.75 -13.76
CA GLU A 173 -41.14 5.83 -14.65
C GLU A 173 -40.36 6.65 -15.69
N THR A 174 -39.05 6.49 -15.73
CA THR A 174 -38.20 7.11 -16.76
C THR A 174 -37.68 6.07 -17.74
N ARG A 175 -37.82 6.35 -19.04
CA ARG A 175 -37.28 5.54 -20.15
C ARG A 175 -36.10 6.19 -20.85
N ALA A 176 -35.59 7.30 -20.31
CA ALA A 176 -34.66 8.21 -20.99
C ALA A 176 -33.15 7.90 -20.77
N ARG A 177 -32.77 6.99 -19.86
CA ARG A 177 -31.36 6.88 -19.40
C ARG A 177 -30.82 5.46 -19.15
N GLY A 178 -31.28 4.45 -19.88
CA GLY A 178 -30.70 3.09 -19.83
C GLY A 178 -30.96 2.27 -18.56
N ALA A 179 -31.30 2.91 -17.43
CA ALA A 179 -31.84 2.28 -16.23
C ALA A 179 -33.27 2.78 -16.00
N ALA A 180 -34.24 1.86 -16.03
CA ALA A 180 -35.63 2.16 -15.67
C ALA A 180 -35.69 2.42 -14.15
N ALA A 181 -35.63 3.68 -13.75
CA ALA A 181 -35.81 4.05 -12.35
C ALA A 181 -37.31 4.19 -12.07
N HIS A 182 -37.83 3.32 -11.21
CA HIS A 182 -39.21 3.38 -10.72
C HIS A 182 -39.21 3.99 -9.32
N TYR A 183 -39.67 5.23 -9.21
CA TYR A 183 -39.87 5.87 -7.91
C TYR A 183 -41.35 5.87 -7.57
N ARG A 184 -41.67 5.67 -6.30
CA ARG A 184 -43.03 5.74 -5.82
C ARG A 184 -43.11 6.74 -4.68
N VAL A 185 -43.92 7.77 -4.88
CA VAL A 185 -44.27 8.72 -3.84
C VAL A 185 -45.58 8.25 -3.24
N GLU A 186 -45.62 7.97 -1.94
CA GLU A 186 -46.80 7.50 -1.23
C GLU A 186 -47.25 8.51 -0.18
N GLY A 187 -48.55 8.49 0.14
CA GLY A 187 -49.12 9.37 1.16
C GLY A 187 -49.01 10.84 0.79
N LEU A 188 -49.08 11.18 -0.49
CA LEU A 188 -49.03 12.56 -0.97
C LEU A 188 -50.26 13.33 -0.48
N ASP A 189 -50.05 14.25 0.43
CA ASP A 189 -51.03 15.25 0.86
C ASP A 189 -50.59 16.60 0.28
N LEU A 190 -51.37 17.17 -0.64
CA LEU A 190 -51.01 18.43 -1.32
C LEU A 190 -52.19 19.41 -1.27
N ALA A 191 -51.96 20.59 -0.73
CA ALA A 191 -52.89 21.71 -0.77
C ALA A 191 -52.38 22.77 -1.73
N VAL A 192 -53.20 23.10 -2.72
CA VAL A 192 -52.97 24.17 -3.69
C VAL A 192 -54.01 25.25 -3.48
N THR A 193 -53.57 26.47 -3.17
CA THR A 193 -54.48 27.61 -2.97
C THR A 193 -54.04 28.83 -3.76
N GLY A 194 -54.94 29.47 -4.51
CA GLY A 194 -54.61 30.61 -5.34
C GLY A 194 -55.75 30.91 -6.32
N GLY A 195 -55.66 32.04 -7.03
CA GLY A 195 -56.75 32.55 -7.90
C GLY A 195 -56.34 32.69 -9.37
N PRO A 196 -57.30 32.95 -10.28
CA PRO A 196 -57.14 32.87 -11.75
C PRO A 196 -56.08 33.82 -12.37
N GLN A 197 -55.56 34.78 -11.60
CA GLN A 197 -54.61 35.81 -12.05
C GLN A 197 -53.41 35.97 -11.09
N GLY A 198 -53.28 35.14 -10.05
CA GLY A 198 -52.27 35.26 -8.99
C GLY A 198 -51.35 34.05 -8.89
N ALA A 199 -50.33 34.12 -8.02
CA ALA A 199 -49.47 32.98 -7.73
C ALA A 199 -50.28 31.87 -7.01
N LEU A 200 -50.12 30.62 -7.46
CA LEU A 200 -50.63 29.43 -6.80
C LEU A 200 -49.69 29.08 -5.65
N THR A 201 -50.20 29.01 -4.43
CA THR A 201 -49.45 28.55 -3.27
C THR A 201 -49.59 27.04 -3.10
N LEU A 202 -48.50 26.37 -2.78
CA LEU A 202 -48.37 24.92 -2.68
C LEU A 202 -47.84 24.57 -1.29
N LYS A 203 -48.53 23.68 -0.58
CA LYS A 203 -48.04 23.08 0.66
C LYS A 203 -48.37 21.60 0.64
N GLY A 204 -47.42 20.74 1.01
CA GLY A 204 -47.70 19.32 1.04
C GLY A 204 -46.65 18.48 1.71
N ASP A 205 -47.00 17.22 1.94
CA ASP A 205 -46.18 16.21 2.59
C ASP A 205 -46.27 14.92 1.79
N ALA A 206 -45.16 14.19 1.69
CA ALA A 206 -45.10 12.94 0.96
C ALA A 206 -43.97 12.04 1.48
N LYS A 207 -44.02 10.75 1.14
CA LYS A 207 -42.92 9.80 1.39
C LYS A 207 -42.42 9.20 0.08
N VAL A 208 -41.12 9.24 -0.13
CA VAL A 208 -40.46 8.64 -1.30
C VAL A 208 -40.03 7.22 -0.97
N LYS A 209 -40.40 6.29 -1.84
CA LYS A 209 -40.01 4.88 -1.83
C LYS A 209 -39.15 4.57 -3.05
N PRO A 210 -38.12 3.72 -2.92
CA PRO A 210 -37.68 3.08 -1.67
C PRO A 210 -36.92 4.03 -0.71
N GLY A 211 -36.79 3.66 0.58
CA GLY A 211 -36.06 4.42 1.61
C GLY A 211 -36.90 5.24 2.61
N ASP A 212 -38.23 5.29 2.46
CA ASP A 212 -39.15 5.99 3.40
C ASP A 212 -38.75 7.45 3.69
N VAL A 213 -38.23 8.14 2.67
CA VAL A 213 -37.75 9.52 2.82
C VAL A 213 -38.95 10.46 2.84
N ALA A 214 -39.22 11.07 3.98
CA ALA A 214 -40.24 12.10 4.13
C ALA A 214 -39.80 13.38 3.42
N VAL A 215 -40.70 13.96 2.63
CA VAL A 215 -40.51 15.19 1.88
C VAL A 215 -41.66 16.13 2.22
N THR A 216 -41.35 17.29 2.79
CA THR A 216 -42.30 18.34 3.11
C THR A 216 -42.04 19.55 2.23
N ILE A 217 -43.07 20.07 1.59
CA ILE A 217 -43.05 21.28 0.77
C ILE A 217 -43.74 22.38 1.58
N SER A 218 -42.98 23.41 1.95
CA SER A 218 -43.49 24.64 2.57
C SER A 218 -43.28 25.84 1.64
N ASP A 219 -44.13 26.86 1.80
CA ASP A 219 -44.01 28.15 1.13
C ASP A 219 -43.87 28.04 -0.41
N GLY A 220 -44.48 26.99 -0.98
CA GLY A 220 -44.47 26.77 -2.42
C GLY A 220 -45.29 27.84 -3.12
N SER A 221 -44.77 28.36 -4.22
CA SER A 221 -45.43 29.35 -5.07
C SER A 221 -45.12 29.03 -6.54
N LEU A 222 -46.16 29.04 -7.36
CA LEU A 222 -46.09 28.88 -8.80
C LEU A 222 -46.78 30.07 -9.44
N ALA A 223 -46.03 30.87 -10.20
CA ALA A 223 -46.52 32.10 -10.79
C ALA A 223 -46.36 32.08 -12.31
N MET A 224 -47.43 32.40 -13.03
CA MET A 224 -47.39 32.41 -14.49
C MET A 224 -46.59 33.60 -15.04
N ASN A 225 -46.58 34.78 -14.41
CA ASN A 225 -45.72 35.92 -14.77
C ASN A 225 -45.56 36.20 -16.29
N GLY A 226 -46.62 36.05 -17.10
CA GLY A 226 -46.57 36.24 -18.56
C GLY A 226 -46.06 35.05 -19.38
N ALA A 227 -45.75 33.92 -18.75
CA ALA A 227 -45.44 32.64 -19.37
C ALA A 227 -46.58 32.15 -20.27
N ARG A 228 -46.21 31.62 -21.45
CA ARG A 228 -47.17 31.03 -22.39
C ARG A 228 -47.48 29.56 -22.05
N THR A 229 -46.59 28.90 -21.32
CA THR A 229 -46.70 27.49 -20.94
C THR A 229 -46.45 27.27 -19.45
N LEU A 230 -46.92 26.14 -18.92
CA LEU A 230 -46.63 25.72 -17.54
C LEU A 230 -45.13 25.48 -17.30
N ALA A 231 -44.38 25.09 -18.33
CA ALA A 231 -42.93 24.88 -18.23
C ALA A 231 -42.17 26.20 -17.93
N ASP A 232 -42.67 27.32 -18.44
CA ASP A 232 -42.08 28.64 -18.22
C ASP A 232 -42.57 29.31 -16.92
N ALA A 233 -43.48 28.67 -16.18
CA ALA A 233 -43.98 29.17 -14.91
C ALA A 233 -42.84 29.29 -13.90
N SER A 234 -42.72 30.43 -13.21
CA SER A 234 -41.75 30.57 -12.13
C SER A 234 -42.20 29.74 -10.94
N VAL A 235 -41.29 28.94 -10.40
CA VAL A 235 -41.53 28.11 -9.21
C VAL A 235 -40.58 28.54 -8.10
N ARG A 236 -41.09 28.62 -6.87
CA ARG A 236 -40.29 28.77 -5.66
C ARG A 236 -40.90 27.92 -4.56
N ALA A 237 -40.12 27.11 -3.87
CA ALA A 237 -40.61 26.33 -2.73
C ALA A 237 -39.48 26.01 -1.76
N THR A 238 -39.81 25.78 -0.49
CA THR A 238 -38.88 25.21 0.48
C THR A 238 -39.22 23.74 0.65
N ILE A 239 -38.23 22.87 0.46
CA ILE A 239 -38.36 21.41 0.52
C ILE A 239 -37.52 20.92 1.69
N THR A 240 -38.16 20.35 2.70
CA THR A 240 -37.48 19.64 3.78
C THR A 240 -37.49 18.15 3.50
N VAL A 241 -36.35 17.51 3.67
CA VAL A 241 -36.14 16.08 3.43
C VAL A 241 -35.67 15.43 4.72
N GLU A 242 -36.27 14.33 5.13
CA GLU A 242 -35.87 13.56 6.30
C GLU A 242 -36.06 12.05 6.07
N GLY A 243 -35.00 11.27 6.24
CA GLY A 243 -35.02 9.81 6.08
C GLY A 243 -34.02 9.15 7.03
N LYS A 244 -34.38 7.98 7.56
CA LYS A 244 -33.51 7.23 8.49
C LYS A 244 -32.57 6.26 7.78
N GLU A 245 -32.99 5.74 6.62
CA GLU A 245 -32.24 4.74 5.87
C GLU A 245 -32.36 5.01 4.36
N ILE A 246 -31.25 5.47 3.75
CA ILE A 246 -31.20 5.80 2.32
C ILE A 246 -30.59 4.71 1.45
N ARG A 247 -30.35 3.52 2.02
CA ARG A 247 -29.64 2.42 1.36
C ARG A 247 -30.25 2.03 0.03
N GLU A 248 -31.55 1.74 0.04
CA GLU A 248 -32.28 1.31 -1.17
C GLU A 248 -32.36 2.45 -2.21
N LEU A 249 -32.44 3.71 -1.74
CA LEU A 249 -32.46 4.87 -2.62
C LEU A 249 -31.12 5.06 -3.34
N ILE A 250 -29.99 4.90 -2.64
CA ILE A 250 -28.65 4.95 -3.23
C ILE A 250 -28.44 3.76 -4.17
N ALA A 251 -28.92 2.56 -3.80
CA ALA A 251 -28.76 1.36 -4.59
C ALA A 251 -29.42 1.43 -5.98
N LEU A 252 -30.49 2.22 -6.12
CA LEU A 252 -31.12 2.49 -7.42
C LEU A 252 -30.20 3.27 -8.38
N ALA A 253 -29.33 4.13 -7.84
CA ALA A 253 -28.45 4.99 -8.64
C ALA A 253 -27.07 4.37 -8.87
N LEU A 254 -26.49 3.74 -7.83
CA LEU A 254 -25.10 3.24 -7.86
C LEU A 254 -25.01 1.71 -7.94
N GLY A 255 -26.13 1.00 -7.90
CA GLY A 255 -26.18 -0.45 -7.80
C GLY A 255 -26.17 -0.96 -6.35
N PRO A 256 -26.37 -2.28 -6.14
CA PRO A 256 -26.55 -2.87 -4.80
C PRO A 256 -25.27 -2.90 -3.95
N GLU A 257 -24.09 -2.79 -4.56
CA GLU A 257 -22.80 -2.71 -3.86
C GLU A 257 -21.91 -1.62 -4.49
N PRO A 258 -21.17 -0.83 -3.67
CA PRO A 258 -21.17 -0.82 -2.22
C PRO A 258 -22.51 -0.33 -1.64
N ALA A 259 -23.00 -1.00 -0.60
CA ALA A 259 -24.20 -0.58 0.11
C ALA A 259 -23.87 0.60 1.02
N ILE A 260 -24.55 1.73 0.84
CA ILE A 260 -24.34 2.93 1.66
C ILE A 260 -25.59 3.10 2.54
N ASP A 261 -25.45 2.74 3.81
CA ASP A 261 -26.49 2.90 4.82
C ASP A 261 -26.33 4.26 5.52
N GLY A 262 -27.43 4.85 5.99
CA GLY A 262 -27.41 6.10 6.74
C GLY A 262 -28.71 6.89 6.63
N GLY A 263 -28.81 7.95 7.43
CA GLY A 263 -29.92 8.90 7.37
C GLY A 263 -29.61 10.12 6.51
N VAL A 264 -30.65 10.81 6.05
CA VAL A 264 -30.57 12.09 5.37
C VAL A 264 -31.49 13.09 6.05
N LYS A 265 -31.02 14.32 6.23
CA LYS A 265 -31.83 15.45 6.67
C LYS A 265 -31.40 16.69 5.90
N GLY A 266 -32.31 17.49 5.40
CA GLY A 266 -31.92 18.71 4.70
C GLY A 266 -33.07 19.64 4.39
N THR A 267 -32.73 20.86 4.04
CA THR A 267 -33.68 21.88 3.59
C THR A 267 -33.14 22.50 2.31
N LEU A 268 -33.93 22.43 1.24
CA LEU A 268 -33.60 22.89 -0.10
C LEU A 268 -34.62 23.95 -0.53
N THR A 269 -34.14 25.05 -1.10
CA THR A 269 -34.97 26.06 -1.75
C THR A 269 -34.99 25.79 -3.25
N LEU A 270 -36.17 25.39 -3.75
CA LEU A 270 -36.45 25.26 -5.17
C LEU A 270 -36.69 26.64 -5.77
N GLY A 271 -36.18 26.87 -6.97
CA GLY A 271 -36.29 28.12 -7.73
C GLY A 271 -36.24 27.86 -9.24
N GLY A 272 -36.36 28.93 -10.03
CA GLY A 272 -36.29 28.88 -11.49
C GLY A 272 -37.67 28.77 -12.13
N THR A 273 -37.77 27.98 -13.21
CA THR A 273 -39.03 27.66 -13.88
C THR A 273 -39.34 26.18 -13.74
N VAL A 274 -40.58 25.76 -13.99
CA VAL A 274 -40.98 24.35 -13.95
C VAL A 274 -40.15 23.49 -14.91
N GLY A 275 -39.77 24.03 -16.08
CA GLY A 275 -38.93 23.35 -17.07
C GLY A 275 -37.43 23.38 -16.77
N HIS A 276 -36.95 24.38 -16.02
CA HIS A 276 -35.54 24.55 -15.65
C HIS A 276 -35.41 24.83 -14.15
N ALA A 277 -35.85 23.85 -13.35
CA ALA A 277 -35.82 23.95 -11.91
C ALA A 277 -34.38 23.91 -11.38
N LYS A 278 -34.12 24.73 -10.37
CA LYS A 278 -32.86 24.75 -9.61
C LYS A 278 -33.17 24.57 -8.13
N ALA A 279 -32.33 23.87 -7.38
CA ALA A 279 -32.52 23.69 -5.94
C ALA A 279 -31.23 24.00 -5.19
N ASN A 280 -31.29 24.82 -4.14
CA ASN A 280 -30.12 25.17 -3.33
C ASN A 280 -30.43 25.05 -1.83
N GLY A 281 -29.53 24.48 -1.04
CA GLY A 281 -29.69 24.42 0.41
C GLY A 281 -28.67 23.53 1.10
N GLU A 282 -28.99 23.09 2.30
CA GLU A 282 -28.10 22.24 3.11
C GLU A 282 -28.67 20.84 3.24
N ILE A 283 -27.83 19.83 3.02
CA ILE A 283 -28.12 18.42 3.21
C ILE A 283 -27.09 17.84 4.19
N GLU A 284 -27.55 17.21 5.25
CA GLU A 284 -26.74 16.45 6.19
C GLU A 284 -27.06 14.96 6.05
N LEU A 285 -26.03 14.17 5.77
CA LEU A 285 -26.06 12.72 5.82
C LEU A 285 -25.54 12.28 7.19
N MET A 286 -26.28 11.41 7.88
CA MET A 286 -26.02 11.03 9.27
C MET A 286 -25.74 9.53 9.37
N ASN A 287 -24.80 9.14 10.25
CA ASN A 287 -24.48 7.73 10.54
C ASN A 287 -24.19 6.91 9.27
N LEU A 288 -23.41 7.48 8.35
CA LEU A 288 -23.11 6.83 7.08
C LEU A 288 -22.23 5.60 7.29
N VAL A 289 -22.61 4.46 6.71
CA VAL A 289 -21.80 3.24 6.73
C VAL A 289 -21.73 2.68 5.33
N VAL A 290 -20.51 2.56 4.81
CA VAL A 290 -20.25 1.94 3.51
C VAL A 290 -19.92 0.48 3.73
N THR A 291 -20.70 -0.40 3.13
CA THR A 291 -20.54 -1.85 3.26
C THR A 291 -20.27 -2.48 1.90
N GLN A 292 -19.24 -3.33 1.82
CA GLN A 292 -18.86 -4.01 0.58
C GLN A 292 -18.51 -5.47 0.84
N THR A 293 -18.95 -6.37 -0.04
CA THR A 293 -18.52 -7.76 -0.02
C THR A 293 -17.23 -7.91 -0.81
N ARG A 294 -16.18 -8.42 -0.17
CA ARG A 294 -14.87 -8.64 -0.79
C ARG A 294 -14.49 -10.11 -0.74
N PRO A 295 -14.63 -10.86 -1.85
CA PRO A 295 -14.37 -12.30 -1.88
C PRO A 295 -12.93 -12.68 -1.54
N ALA A 296 -11.97 -11.82 -1.86
CA ALA A 296 -10.54 -12.02 -1.59
C ALA A 296 -10.14 -11.80 -0.12
N CYS A 297 -11.02 -11.24 0.71
CA CYS A 297 -10.74 -11.03 2.13
C CYS A 297 -10.87 -12.33 2.94
N PRO A 298 -10.08 -12.50 4.01
CA PRO A 298 -10.38 -13.49 5.04
C PRO A 298 -11.72 -13.18 5.73
N GLU A 299 -12.35 -14.18 6.34
CA GLU A 299 -13.62 -13.99 7.04
C GLU A 299 -13.50 -12.94 8.16
N PRO A 300 -14.44 -11.99 8.28
CA PRO A 300 -15.66 -11.83 7.47
C PRO A 300 -15.38 -11.23 6.08
N LYS A 301 -16.01 -11.76 5.03
CA LYS A 301 -15.90 -11.22 3.65
C LYS A 301 -16.63 -9.88 3.46
N LYS A 302 -17.66 -9.64 4.27
CA LYS A 302 -18.41 -8.38 4.29
C LYS A 302 -17.67 -7.38 5.18
N ARG A 303 -17.27 -6.26 4.60
CA ARG A 303 -16.50 -5.21 5.27
C ARG A 303 -17.31 -3.93 5.33
N SER A 304 -17.19 -3.21 6.44
CA SER A 304 -17.93 -1.97 6.71
C SER A 304 -16.98 -0.86 7.11
N LEU A 305 -17.16 0.32 6.55
CA LEU A 305 -16.45 1.55 6.89
C LEU A 305 -17.47 2.58 7.37
N ALA A 306 -17.40 2.92 8.65
CA ALA A 306 -18.19 4.01 9.21
C ALA A 306 -17.60 5.36 8.77
N LEU A 307 -18.46 6.18 8.21
CA LEU A 307 -18.23 7.59 7.91
C LEU A 307 -18.99 8.41 8.97
N GLY A 308 -18.46 9.57 9.35
CA GLY A 308 -19.22 10.48 10.20
C GLY A 308 -20.27 11.25 9.42
N ASN A 309 -20.89 12.22 10.09
CA ASN A 309 -21.88 13.07 9.44
C ASN A 309 -21.23 13.86 8.29
N VAL A 310 -21.91 13.91 7.16
CA VAL A 310 -21.46 14.66 5.98
C VAL A 310 -22.45 15.78 5.72
N LYS A 311 -22.00 17.03 5.84
CA LYS A 311 -22.77 18.22 5.52
C LYS A 311 -22.41 18.72 4.13
N ILE A 312 -23.42 18.99 3.32
CA ILE A 312 -23.33 19.34 1.91
C ILE A 312 -24.13 20.61 1.70
N ASN A 313 -23.45 21.70 1.35
CA ASN A 313 -24.12 22.87 0.78
C ASN A 313 -24.44 22.58 -0.69
N ALA A 314 -25.60 21.97 -0.89
CA ALA A 314 -26.05 21.41 -2.15
C ALA A 314 -26.66 22.48 -3.06
N ALA A 315 -26.26 22.47 -4.31
CA ALA A 315 -26.86 23.24 -5.39
C ALA A 315 -27.05 22.33 -6.61
N TRP A 316 -28.28 22.23 -7.08
CA TRP A 316 -28.68 21.38 -8.19
C TRP A 316 -29.22 22.23 -9.34
N GLU A 317 -28.65 22.03 -10.51
CA GLU A 317 -29.09 22.59 -11.78
C GLU A 317 -28.82 21.51 -12.83
N ALA A 318 -29.87 20.80 -13.24
CA ALA A 318 -29.74 19.63 -14.11
C ALA A 318 -28.88 19.94 -15.36
N PRO A 319 -27.90 19.07 -15.72
CA PRO A 319 -27.61 17.75 -15.15
C PRO A 319 -26.60 17.75 -13.99
N ARG A 320 -26.23 18.92 -13.45
CA ARG A 320 -25.16 19.06 -12.47
C ARG A 320 -25.70 19.20 -11.04
N PHE A 321 -25.08 18.46 -10.14
CA PHE A 321 -25.22 18.63 -8.70
C PHE A 321 -23.88 19.09 -8.13
N THR A 322 -23.88 20.11 -7.28
CA THR A 322 -22.67 20.67 -6.70
C THR A 322 -22.80 20.76 -5.18
N GLY A 323 -21.72 20.50 -4.46
CA GLY A 323 -21.61 20.63 -3.01
C GLY A 323 -20.45 21.54 -2.67
N ARG A 324 -20.69 22.75 -2.13
CA ARG A 324 -19.64 23.74 -1.88
C ARG A 324 -19.82 24.51 -0.55
N PRO A 325 -19.08 24.18 0.52
CA PRO A 325 -18.25 22.98 0.68
C PRO A 325 -19.08 21.74 1.02
N VAL A 326 -18.44 20.57 0.87
CA VAL A 326 -18.79 19.30 1.50
C VAL A 326 -17.84 19.11 2.67
N THR A 327 -18.38 18.87 3.86
CA THR A 327 -17.60 18.62 5.08
C THR A 327 -18.05 17.34 5.75
N GLY A 328 -17.13 16.57 6.32
CA GLY A 328 -17.48 15.38 7.09
C GLY A 328 -16.28 14.75 7.77
N SER A 329 -16.43 13.49 8.19
CA SER A 329 -15.32 12.72 8.74
C SER A 329 -15.25 11.32 8.18
N VAL A 330 -14.02 10.83 8.01
CA VAL A 330 -13.72 9.50 7.47
C VAL A 330 -12.61 8.88 8.30
N ALA A 331 -12.82 7.65 8.76
CA ALA A 331 -11.86 6.90 9.59
C ALA A 331 -11.34 7.69 10.83
N GLY A 332 -12.12 8.64 11.36
CA GLY A 332 -11.74 9.47 12.51
C GLY A 332 -11.02 10.79 12.18
N GLY A 333 -10.68 11.03 10.91
CA GLY A 333 -10.16 12.32 10.42
C GLY A 333 -11.25 13.20 9.82
N SER A 334 -10.95 14.47 9.53
CA SER A 334 -11.87 15.40 8.86
C SER A 334 -11.66 15.42 7.35
N LEU A 335 -12.75 15.59 6.60
CA LEU A 335 -12.80 15.77 5.15
C LEU A 335 -13.47 17.10 4.83
N THR A 336 -12.85 17.90 3.96
CA THR A 336 -13.45 19.07 3.32
C THR A 336 -13.17 19.03 1.82
N THR A 337 -14.15 19.30 0.96
CA THR A 337 -13.95 19.37 -0.49
C THR A 337 -15.11 20.09 -1.18
N ASN A 338 -14.90 20.58 -2.40
CA ASN A 338 -15.98 20.98 -3.30
C ASN A 338 -16.28 19.82 -4.25
N ALA A 339 -17.52 19.31 -4.24
CA ALA A 339 -17.93 18.21 -5.10
C ALA A 339 -18.78 18.71 -6.27
N THR A 340 -18.55 18.18 -7.46
CA THR A 340 -19.42 18.36 -8.64
C THR A 340 -19.74 16.98 -9.20
N VAL A 341 -21.02 16.65 -9.30
CA VAL A 341 -21.53 15.39 -9.85
C VAL A 341 -22.32 15.72 -11.11
N THR A 342 -21.90 15.18 -12.24
CA THR A 342 -22.60 15.35 -13.53
C THR A 342 -23.35 14.07 -13.87
N LEU A 343 -24.68 14.16 -13.92
CA LEU A 343 -25.61 13.05 -14.12
C LEU A 343 -25.94 12.89 -15.62
N GLU A 344 -24.96 12.42 -16.39
CA GLU A 344 -25.11 12.06 -17.82
C GLU A 344 -25.30 10.53 -17.99
N GLN A 345 -24.94 9.95 -19.14
CA GLN A 345 -24.96 8.49 -19.34
C GLN A 345 -23.99 7.76 -18.39
N ALA A 346 -22.85 8.39 -18.07
CA ALA A 346 -21.94 7.95 -17.04
C ALA A 346 -21.79 9.05 -15.98
N ILE A 347 -21.91 8.68 -14.71
CA ILE A 347 -21.81 9.63 -13.60
C ILE A 347 -20.34 10.01 -13.41
N HIS A 348 -20.04 11.29 -13.63
CA HIS A 348 -18.72 11.87 -13.38
C HIS A 348 -18.75 12.62 -12.05
N VAL A 349 -17.72 12.39 -11.23
CA VAL A 349 -17.55 13.05 -9.93
C VAL A 349 -16.20 13.77 -9.93
N ASP A 350 -16.24 15.09 -9.74
CA ASP A 350 -15.08 15.95 -9.58
C ASP A 350 -15.04 16.53 -8.17
N LEU A 351 -13.93 16.31 -7.48
CA LEU A 351 -13.59 16.82 -6.16
C LEU A 351 -12.47 17.84 -6.31
N THR A 352 -12.72 19.08 -5.94
CA THR A 352 -11.71 20.15 -5.91
C THR A 352 -11.51 20.65 -4.49
N GLU A 353 -10.35 21.25 -4.20
CA GLU A 353 -9.98 21.70 -2.84
C GLU A 353 -10.17 20.57 -1.80
N LEU A 354 -9.85 19.33 -2.18
CA LEU A 354 -9.89 18.19 -1.28
C LEU A 354 -8.86 18.41 -0.17
N ALA A 355 -9.30 18.30 1.08
CA ALA A 355 -8.47 18.37 2.26
C ALA A 355 -8.92 17.28 3.25
N LEU A 356 -8.09 16.27 3.39
CA LEU A 356 -8.16 15.25 4.43
C LEU A 356 -7.17 15.61 5.53
N LYS A 357 -7.59 15.51 6.80
CA LYS A 357 -6.73 15.79 7.95
C LYS A 357 -6.91 14.74 9.05
N GLY A 358 -5.80 14.14 9.49
CA GLY A 358 -5.77 13.18 10.59
C GLY A 358 -6.52 11.88 10.31
N VAL A 359 -6.64 11.47 9.04
CA VAL A 359 -7.33 10.23 8.66
C VAL A 359 -6.50 9.03 9.08
N ALA A 360 -7.11 8.09 9.81
CA ALA A 360 -6.48 6.81 10.15
C ALA A 360 -6.58 5.85 8.96
N ILE A 361 -5.63 5.96 8.03
CA ILE A 361 -5.66 5.21 6.75
C ILE A 361 -5.68 3.69 6.99
N GLU A 362 -5.16 3.20 8.12
CA GLU A 362 -5.20 1.79 8.48
C GLU A 362 -6.62 1.22 8.55
N LYS A 363 -7.62 2.01 8.99
CA LYS A 363 -9.03 1.57 9.03
C LYS A 363 -9.59 1.38 7.62
N VAL A 364 -9.07 2.11 6.65
CA VAL A 364 -9.46 1.95 5.24
C VAL A 364 -8.71 0.78 4.64
N LEU A 365 -7.37 0.77 4.71
CA LEU A 365 -6.56 -0.26 4.04
C LEU A 365 -6.74 -1.65 4.64
N VAL A 366 -6.76 -1.76 5.98
CA VAL A 366 -6.80 -3.05 6.68
C VAL A 366 -8.24 -3.48 6.93
N ASP A 367 -9.02 -2.66 7.61
CA ASP A 367 -10.34 -3.09 8.08
C ASP A 367 -11.34 -3.18 6.92
N PHE A 368 -11.31 -2.21 6.00
CA PHE A 368 -12.24 -2.14 4.86
C PHE A 368 -11.72 -2.82 3.58
N LEU A 369 -10.47 -2.56 3.16
CA LEU A 369 -9.92 -3.10 1.92
C LEU A 369 -9.23 -4.46 2.07
N CYS A 370 -8.97 -4.92 3.30
CA CYS A 370 -8.24 -6.16 3.64
C CYS A 370 -6.84 -6.27 3.04
N GLN A 371 -6.16 -5.14 2.84
CA GLN A 371 -4.79 -5.17 2.39
C GLN A 371 -3.90 -5.72 3.50
N GLY A 372 -3.13 -6.76 3.18
CA GLY A 372 -2.23 -7.45 4.12
C GLY A 372 -1.01 -6.61 4.55
N TYR A 373 -0.96 -5.36 4.08
CA TYR A 373 0.02 -4.34 4.39
C TYR A 373 -0.71 -3.13 4.98
N ALA A 374 -0.30 -2.73 6.17
CA ALA A 374 -0.88 -1.64 6.92
C ALA A 374 0.20 -0.57 7.11
N VAL A 375 -0.01 0.58 6.48
CA VAL A 375 0.69 1.82 6.81
C VAL A 375 -0.20 2.52 7.84
N THR A 376 0.33 2.84 9.03
CA THR A 376 -0.47 3.43 10.12
C THR A 376 -0.11 4.90 10.35
N GLY A 377 -1.01 5.65 10.98
CA GLY A 377 -0.72 7.01 11.43
C GLY A 377 -1.57 8.09 10.76
N PRO A 378 -1.58 9.29 11.35
CA PRO A 378 -2.48 10.36 10.91
C PRO A 378 -2.11 10.79 9.50
N THR A 379 -3.05 10.63 8.57
CA THR A 379 -2.89 10.95 7.16
C THR A 379 -3.58 12.25 6.83
N ASP A 380 -2.80 13.19 6.34
CA ASP A 380 -3.26 14.43 5.72
C ASP A 380 -3.06 14.30 4.21
N ASP A 381 -4.06 14.67 3.42
CA ASP A 381 -3.95 14.71 1.96
C ASP A 381 -4.67 15.94 1.43
N THR A 382 -4.08 16.62 0.45
CA THR A 382 -4.68 17.80 -0.16
C THR A 382 -4.57 17.73 -1.67
N GLY A 383 -5.62 18.09 -2.40
CA GLY A 383 -5.57 17.99 -3.86
C GLY A 383 -6.90 18.13 -4.59
N SER A 384 -6.96 17.47 -5.74
CA SER A 384 -8.17 17.32 -6.56
C SER A 384 -8.24 15.90 -7.14
N LEU A 385 -9.46 15.44 -7.38
CA LEU A 385 -9.73 14.09 -7.87
C LEU A 385 -10.96 14.09 -8.77
N GLY A 386 -10.86 13.51 -9.95
CA GLY A 386 -11.96 13.34 -10.91
C GLY A 386 -12.07 11.87 -11.31
N VAL A 387 -13.28 11.33 -11.37
CA VAL A 387 -13.51 9.92 -11.66
C VAL A 387 -14.87 9.65 -12.30
N ARG A 388 -14.94 8.58 -13.09
CA ARG A 388 -16.18 8.02 -13.62
C ARG A 388 -16.60 6.82 -12.77
N LEU A 389 -17.83 6.81 -12.25
CA LEU A 389 -18.26 5.81 -11.26
C LEU A 389 -18.39 4.38 -11.80
N ASP A 390 -18.55 4.20 -13.11
CA ASP A 390 -18.60 2.87 -13.76
C ASP A 390 -17.21 2.25 -13.98
N ASP A 391 -16.13 3.04 -13.94
CA ASP A 391 -14.76 2.57 -14.11
C ASP A 391 -13.78 3.38 -13.27
N LEU A 392 -13.84 3.18 -11.95
CA LEU A 392 -13.11 3.98 -10.98
C LEU A 392 -11.58 3.93 -11.19
N TRP A 393 -11.01 2.74 -11.44
CA TRP A 393 -9.56 2.57 -11.41
C TRP A 393 -8.85 3.03 -12.67
N HIS A 394 -9.49 2.99 -13.85
CA HIS A 394 -8.87 3.43 -15.10
C HIS A 394 -9.19 4.88 -15.45
N THR A 395 -10.25 5.46 -14.87
CA THR A 395 -10.66 6.86 -15.15
C THR A 395 -10.26 7.85 -14.07
N LEU A 396 -9.60 7.38 -13.00
CA LEU A 396 -9.13 8.24 -11.92
C LEU A 396 -8.09 9.22 -12.45
N ASN A 397 -8.36 10.50 -12.23
CA ASN A 397 -7.46 11.61 -12.53
C ASN A 397 -7.37 12.52 -11.31
N GLY A 398 -6.22 13.16 -11.10
CA GLY A 398 -6.07 14.03 -9.94
C GLY A 398 -4.63 14.39 -9.63
N GLN A 399 -4.45 15.25 -8.64
CA GLN A 399 -3.13 15.57 -8.12
C GLN A 399 -3.24 16.00 -6.67
N GLY A 400 -2.20 15.75 -5.88
CA GLY A 400 -2.23 16.11 -4.48
C GLY A 400 -0.89 15.99 -3.77
N GLN A 401 -0.93 16.29 -2.48
CA GLN A 401 0.17 16.19 -1.54
C GLN A 401 -0.27 15.36 -0.34
N LEU A 402 0.34 14.19 -0.21
CA LEU A 402 0.13 13.25 0.86
C LEU A 402 1.18 13.46 1.95
N LYS A 403 0.73 13.50 3.21
CA LYS A 403 1.58 13.47 4.39
C LYS A 403 1.00 12.52 5.43
N ILE A 404 1.75 11.47 5.77
CA ILE A 404 1.45 10.58 6.88
C ILE A 404 2.40 10.92 8.01
N GLY A 405 1.86 11.20 9.20
CA GLY A 405 2.64 11.44 10.40
C GLY A 405 3.33 10.17 10.94
N PRO A 406 3.88 10.22 12.17
CA PRO A 406 4.58 9.08 12.75
C PRO A 406 3.71 7.83 12.79
N GLY A 407 4.29 6.70 12.40
CA GLY A 407 3.54 5.48 12.16
C GLY A 407 4.42 4.24 12.05
N ARG A 408 3.79 3.13 11.70
CA ARG A 408 4.44 1.83 11.54
C ARG A 408 3.94 1.15 10.27
N VAL A 409 4.83 0.43 9.61
CA VAL A 409 4.46 -0.53 8.57
C VAL A 409 4.24 -1.89 9.24
N VAL A 410 3.00 -2.35 9.23
CA VAL A 410 2.52 -3.60 9.85
C VAL A 410 2.00 -4.53 8.75
N GLY A 411 2.09 -5.85 8.93
CA GLY A 411 1.58 -6.83 7.97
C GLY A 411 2.60 -7.91 7.60
N SER A 412 2.17 -9.17 7.50
CA SER A 412 3.06 -10.30 7.17
C SER A 412 3.68 -10.18 5.78
N GLN A 413 2.91 -9.70 4.79
CA GLN A 413 3.39 -9.51 3.42
C GLN A 413 4.33 -8.31 3.29
N ALA A 414 4.03 -7.18 3.94
CA ALA A 414 4.95 -6.04 3.99
C ALA A 414 6.24 -6.39 4.72
N ARG A 415 6.18 -7.14 5.83
CA ARG A 415 7.36 -7.66 6.53
C ARG A 415 8.13 -8.68 5.69
N ALA A 416 7.45 -9.50 4.88
CA ALA A 416 8.13 -10.40 3.96
C ALA A 416 8.81 -9.63 2.82
N ALA A 417 8.16 -8.62 2.23
CA ALA A 417 8.72 -7.80 1.16
C ALA A 417 9.88 -6.93 1.67
N LEU A 418 9.71 -6.25 2.81
CA LEU A 418 10.77 -5.48 3.47
C LEU A 418 11.86 -6.40 4.01
N GLY A 419 11.51 -7.57 4.55
CA GLY A 419 12.46 -8.59 4.96
C GLY A 419 13.26 -9.18 3.80
N ASN A 420 12.65 -9.34 2.62
CA ASN A 420 13.34 -9.77 1.41
C ASN A 420 14.24 -8.65 0.87
N LEU A 421 13.76 -7.41 0.78
CA LEU A 421 14.58 -6.23 0.47
C LEU A 421 15.74 -6.04 1.47
N ALA A 422 15.51 -6.35 2.74
CA ALA A 422 16.52 -6.34 3.80
C ALA A 422 17.47 -7.53 3.73
N ARG A 423 17.11 -8.65 3.09
CA ARG A 423 18.04 -9.76 2.77
C ARG A 423 18.87 -9.44 1.53
N VAL A 424 18.30 -8.75 0.53
CA VAL A 424 19.06 -8.12 -0.56
C VAL A 424 20.01 -7.07 0.02
N GLY A 425 19.53 -6.28 0.98
CA GLY A 425 20.34 -5.38 1.80
C GLY A 425 21.22 -6.12 2.82
N GLY A 426 20.95 -7.38 3.14
CA GLY A 426 21.63 -8.17 4.17
C GLY A 426 22.95 -8.73 3.67
N ALA A 427 23.01 -9.06 2.38
CA ALA A 427 24.27 -9.26 1.65
C ALA A 427 25.17 -8.02 1.64
N VAL A 428 24.52 -6.86 1.69
CA VAL A 428 25.14 -5.54 1.62
C VAL A 428 25.46 -5.05 3.03
N ALA A 429 24.68 -5.41 4.05
CA ALA A 429 24.88 -5.15 5.47
C ALA A 429 25.94 -6.08 6.08
N ALA A 430 26.08 -7.31 5.59
CA ALA A 430 27.25 -8.15 5.84
C ALA A 430 28.56 -7.55 5.29
N VAL A 431 28.47 -6.55 4.38
CA VAL A 431 29.60 -5.76 3.87
C VAL A 431 29.67 -4.36 4.51
N LEU A 432 28.57 -3.81 5.04
CA LEU A 432 28.43 -2.40 5.48
C LEU A 432 28.29 -2.15 6.98
N GLY A 433 28.04 -3.18 7.79
CA GLY A 433 28.10 -3.07 9.25
C GLY A 433 26.99 -2.19 9.80
N SER A 434 25.89 -2.08 9.07
CA SER A 434 24.66 -1.53 9.60
C SER A 434 23.87 -2.66 10.25
N GLU A 435 23.39 -2.43 11.47
CA GLU A 435 22.14 -3.05 11.91
C GLU A 435 21.08 -2.58 10.91
N LEU A 436 20.86 -3.35 9.84
CA LEU A 436 19.53 -3.32 9.24
C LEU A 436 18.62 -3.80 10.37
N PRO A 437 17.59 -3.02 10.77
CA PRO A 437 16.60 -3.53 11.70
C PRO A 437 16.14 -4.89 11.17
N ASN A 438 15.76 -5.83 12.04
CA ASN A 438 15.12 -7.06 11.60
C ASN A 438 13.79 -6.72 10.92
N LEU A 439 13.85 -6.30 9.65
CA LEU A 439 12.75 -5.83 8.80
C LEU A 439 11.76 -6.97 8.48
N GLY A 440 12.04 -8.18 8.97
CA GLY A 440 11.16 -9.35 8.92
C GLY A 440 10.48 -9.74 10.25
N SER A 441 10.98 -9.31 11.42
CA SER A 441 10.42 -9.73 12.72
C SER A 441 9.72 -8.61 13.50
N SER A 442 10.09 -7.35 13.26
CA SER A 442 9.52 -6.18 13.97
C SER A 442 8.86 -5.19 13.01
N PRO A 443 7.76 -4.51 13.41
CA PRO A 443 7.17 -3.42 12.62
C PRO A 443 8.20 -2.35 12.28
N VAL A 444 8.16 -1.82 11.06
CA VAL A 444 9.08 -0.76 10.63
C VAL A 444 8.50 0.59 11.01
N GLU A 445 9.13 1.27 11.97
CA GLU A 445 8.70 2.58 12.42
C GLU A 445 9.22 3.68 11.50
N TYR A 446 8.41 4.71 11.29
CA TYR A 446 8.79 5.92 10.57
C TYR A 446 8.24 7.15 11.27
N ASP A 447 8.93 8.28 11.08
CA ASP A 447 8.54 9.58 11.61
C ASP A 447 7.60 10.31 10.64
N SER A 448 7.77 10.13 9.33
CA SER A 448 6.84 10.66 8.32
C SER A 448 6.94 9.95 6.97
N ILE A 449 5.84 9.98 6.22
CA ILE A 449 5.79 9.69 4.78
C ILE A 449 5.25 10.92 4.07
N THR A 450 5.95 11.43 3.06
CA THR A 450 5.52 12.58 2.25
C THR A 450 5.60 12.24 0.78
N ALA A 451 4.64 12.67 -0.02
CA ALA A 451 4.70 12.53 -1.48
C ALA A 451 3.79 13.56 -2.17
N SER A 452 4.26 14.16 -3.25
CA SER A 452 3.39 14.72 -4.28
C SER A 452 3.02 13.64 -5.29
N TYR A 453 1.77 13.65 -5.76
CA TYR A 453 1.31 12.69 -6.75
C TYR A 453 0.48 13.36 -7.83
N THR A 454 0.52 12.77 -9.02
CA THR A 454 -0.39 13.06 -10.14
C THR A 454 -0.93 11.75 -10.66
N ILE A 455 -2.25 11.65 -10.78
CA ILE A 455 -2.97 10.50 -11.31
C ILE A 455 -3.48 10.89 -12.70
N THR A 456 -3.15 10.08 -13.70
CA THR A 456 -3.67 10.23 -15.05
C THR A 456 -4.16 8.88 -15.56
N ASN A 457 -5.46 8.76 -15.84
CA ASN A 457 -6.11 7.54 -16.29
C ASN A 457 -5.71 6.31 -15.47
N GLY A 458 -5.79 6.43 -14.14
CA GLY A 458 -5.46 5.33 -13.23
C GLY A 458 -3.97 5.07 -13.01
N VAL A 459 -3.06 5.88 -13.57
CA VAL A 459 -1.62 5.78 -13.34
C VAL A 459 -1.17 6.88 -12.39
N VAL A 460 -0.74 6.49 -11.19
CA VAL A 460 -0.16 7.37 -10.20
C VAL A 460 1.30 7.61 -10.55
N THR A 461 1.73 8.87 -10.55
CA THR A 461 3.12 9.28 -10.72
C THR A 461 3.55 10.12 -9.54
N THR A 462 4.76 9.92 -9.05
CA THR A 462 5.35 10.69 -7.95
C THR A 462 6.82 10.99 -8.24
N ARG A 463 7.33 12.11 -7.73
CA ARG A 463 8.74 12.53 -7.93
C ARG A 463 9.53 12.66 -6.63
N ASP A 464 8.82 12.78 -5.52
CA ASP A 464 9.34 13.18 -4.23
C ASP A 464 8.75 12.34 -3.09
N PHE A 465 8.34 11.10 -3.37
CA PHE A 465 7.99 10.17 -2.32
C PHE A 465 9.20 10.00 -1.39
N ALA A 466 8.99 10.23 -0.10
CA ALA A 466 9.99 10.07 0.94
C ALA A 466 9.35 9.50 2.20
N LEU A 467 9.88 8.38 2.68
CA LEU A 467 9.63 7.82 4.00
C LEU A 467 10.87 8.10 4.84
N SER A 468 10.70 8.82 5.95
CA SER A 468 11.78 9.17 6.87
C SER A 468 11.54 8.52 8.23
N GLY A 469 12.50 7.75 8.72
CA GLY A 469 12.56 7.24 10.08
C GLY A 469 13.94 7.45 10.69
N ARG A 470 14.13 7.03 11.94
CA ARG A 470 15.36 7.28 12.72
C ARG A 470 16.64 6.76 12.08
N THR A 471 16.60 5.58 11.46
CA THR A 471 17.79 4.89 10.90
C THR A 471 17.64 4.58 9.42
N LEU A 472 16.48 4.88 8.83
CA LEU A 472 16.09 4.50 7.49
C LEU A 472 15.38 5.66 6.78
N LYS A 473 15.87 6.03 5.61
CA LYS A 473 15.21 6.95 4.70
C LYS A 473 15.01 6.26 3.36
N ILE A 474 13.77 6.18 2.88
CA ILE A 474 13.44 5.63 1.56
C ILE A 474 12.93 6.79 0.71
N THR A 475 13.44 6.93 -0.51
CA THR A 475 12.91 7.84 -1.52
C THR A 475 12.44 7.04 -2.73
N ALA A 476 11.40 7.51 -3.42
CA ALA A 476 10.94 6.89 -4.66
C ALA A 476 10.44 7.93 -5.66
N ALA A 477 10.70 7.70 -6.93
CA ALA A 477 10.17 8.48 -8.04
C ALA A 477 9.79 7.54 -9.19
N GLY A 478 8.66 7.78 -9.85
CA GLY A 478 8.22 6.95 -10.97
C GLY A 478 6.71 6.79 -11.04
N SER A 479 6.26 5.65 -11.56
CA SER A 479 4.83 5.38 -11.81
C SER A 479 4.33 4.06 -11.24
N TYR A 480 3.04 4.04 -10.90
CA TYR A 480 2.28 2.89 -10.44
C TYR A 480 0.88 2.89 -11.07
N ALA A 481 0.52 1.83 -11.79
CA ALA A 481 -0.80 1.66 -12.38
C ALA A 481 -1.77 0.99 -11.38
N LEU A 482 -2.85 1.68 -11.00
CA LEU A 482 -3.79 1.24 -9.97
C LEU A 482 -4.52 -0.06 -10.35
N ALA A 483 -4.86 -0.23 -11.63
CA ALA A 483 -5.62 -1.38 -12.11
C ALA A 483 -4.75 -2.63 -12.31
N SER A 484 -3.57 -2.50 -12.92
CA SER A 484 -2.70 -3.63 -13.25
C SER A 484 -1.65 -3.95 -12.17
N GLY A 485 -1.42 -3.03 -11.22
CA GLY A 485 -0.34 -3.15 -10.25
C GLY A 485 1.07 -3.03 -10.86
N ALA A 486 1.17 -2.59 -12.13
CA ALA A 486 2.43 -2.38 -12.81
C ALA A 486 3.17 -1.19 -12.21
N LEU A 487 4.45 -1.37 -11.89
CA LEU A 487 5.30 -0.36 -11.26
C LEU A 487 6.60 -0.16 -12.03
N ASN A 488 7.07 1.08 -12.03
CA ASN A 488 8.36 1.50 -12.57
C ASN A 488 8.88 2.64 -11.70
N LEU A 489 9.70 2.30 -10.71
CA LEU A 489 10.12 3.21 -9.64
C LEU A 489 11.64 3.25 -9.54
N ASP A 490 12.21 4.44 -9.56
CA ASP A 490 13.57 4.71 -9.09
C ASP A 490 13.52 4.91 -7.58
N VAL A 491 14.11 3.98 -6.84
CA VAL A 491 14.09 3.88 -5.38
C VAL A 491 15.47 4.18 -4.82
N GLY A 492 15.53 5.11 -3.88
CA GLY A 492 16.68 5.36 -3.03
C GLY A 492 16.42 4.80 -1.62
N VAL A 493 17.40 4.12 -1.02
CA VAL A 493 17.35 3.72 0.38
C VAL A 493 18.64 4.16 1.04
N ALA A 494 18.56 5.15 1.92
CA ALA A 494 19.67 5.60 2.74
C ALA A 494 19.52 5.06 4.15
N THR A 495 20.57 4.41 4.64
CA THR A 495 20.79 4.05 6.03
C THR A 495 21.99 4.86 6.51
N GLY A 496 22.14 5.12 7.82
CA GLY A 496 23.16 6.05 8.33
C GLY A 496 24.61 5.82 7.87
N ARG A 497 24.95 4.62 7.35
CA ARG A 497 26.27 4.27 6.81
C ARG A 497 26.28 3.94 5.30
N ALA A 498 25.14 3.96 4.60
CA ALA A 498 25.07 3.52 3.19
C ALA A 498 23.89 4.07 2.40
N GLU A 499 24.08 4.29 1.10
CA GLU A 499 23.03 4.69 0.17
C GLU A 499 22.88 3.67 -0.97
N LEU A 500 21.66 3.17 -1.14
CA LEU A 500 21.25 2.27 -2.22
C LEU A 500 20.44 3.07 -3.22
N ARG A 501 20.75 2.98 -4.51
CA ARG A 501 19.89 3.53 -5.57
C ARG A 501 19.61 2.45 -6.60
N GLY A 502 18.34 2.23 -6.90
CA GLY A 502 17.95 1.22 -7.85
C GLY A 502 16.63 1.48 -8.53
N LYS A 503 16.42 0.76 -9.61
CA LYS A 503 15.19 0.77 -10.38
C LYS A 503 14.43 -0.53 -10.12
N VAL A 504 13.16 -0.39 -9.75
CA VAL A 504 12.24 -1.47 -9.45
C VAL A 504 11.17 -1.47 -10.53
N THR A 505 11.04 -2.58 -11.26
CA THR A 505 10.12 -2.72 -12.40
C THR A 505 9.37 -4.05 -12.35
N GLY A 506 8.11 -4.07 -12.74
CA GLY A 506 7.31 -5.31 -12.82
C GLY A 506 5.91 -5.11 -12.23
N THR A 507 5.39 -6.13 -11.57
CA THR A 507 4.17 -6.08 -10.76
C THR A 507 4.52 -6.18 -9.28
N ALA A 508 3.59 -5.81 -8.39
CA ALA A 508 3.81 -5.94 -6.95
C ALA A 508 4.15 -7.38 -6.49
N SER A 509 3.75 -8.42 -7.24
CA SER A 509 4.05 -9.83 -6.94
C SER A 509 5.41 -10.30 -7.48
N ASP A 510 5.85 -9.78 -8.64
CA ASP A 510 7.02 -10.28 -9.40
C ASP A 510 8.02 -9.18 -9.73
N ALA A 511 8.24 -8.25 -8.79
CA ALA A 511 9.12 -7.12 -9.00
C ALA A 511 10.57 -7.55 -9.26
N SER A 512 11.10 -7.12 -10.40
CA SER A 512 12.52 -7.19 -10.74
C SER A 512 13.25 -5.99 -10.18
N VAL A 513 14.48 -6.20 -9.69
CA VAL A 513 15.29 -5.14 -9.09
C VAL A 513 16.61 -5.04 -9.84
N ARG A 514 16.97 -3.82 -10.26
CA ARG A 514 18.31 -3.49 -10.74
C ARG A 514 18.81 -2.29 -9.96
N ALA A 515 19.86 -2.46 -9.17
CA ALA A 515 20.36 -1.37 -8.33
C ALA A 515 21.88 -1.24 -8.42
N LYS A 516 22.38 -0.01 -8.26
CA LYS A 516 23.80 0.25 -8.04
C LYS A 516 23.97 0.65 -6.58
N ILE A 517 24.83 -0.07 -5.90
CA ILE A 517 25.21 0.16 -4.52
C ILE A 517 26.57 0.82 -4.53
N THR A 518 26.71 1.88 -3.75
CA THR A 518 28.02 2.40 -3.37
C THR A 518 28.18 2.21 -1.86
N VAL A 519 29.29 1.62 -1.47
CA VAL A 519 29.66 1.33 -0.09
C VAL A 519 30.83 2.22 0.28
N GLU A 520 30.72 2.97 1.39
CA GLU A 520 31.84 3.72 1.97
C GLU A 520 31.72 3.73 3.50
N GLY A 521 32.68 3.09 4.18
CA GLY A 521 32.74 2.98 5.63
C GLY A 521 34.15 3.23 6.14
N LYS A 522 34.27 3.98 7.24
CA LYS A 522 35.57 4.31 7.85
C LYS A 522 36.10 3.25 8.82
N GLU A 523 35.21 2.47 9.43
CA GLU A 523 35.54 1.41 10.39
C GLU A 523 34.65 0.18 10.18
N ILE A 524 35.27 -1.00 10.01
CA ILE A 524 34.58 -2.29 9.84
C ILE A 524 34.70 -3.22 11.07
N ARG A 525 35.28 -2.74 12.18
CA ARG A 525 35.54 -3.56 13.38
C ARG A 525 34.28 -4.25 13.90
N GLU A 526 33.22 -3.49 14.12
CA GLU A 526 31.96 -4.03 14.65
C GLU A 526 31.38 -5.09 13.71
N LEU A 527 31.48 -4.86 12.39
CA LEU A 527 30.98 -5.79 11.37
C LEU A 527 31.68 -7.15 11.44
N ILE A 528 33.02 -7.14 11.53
CA ILE A 528 33.79 -8.38 11.57
C ILE A 528 33.58 -9.10 12.90
N ALA A 529 33.40 -8.36 14.00
CA ALA A 529 33.18 -8.94 15.31
C ALA A 529 31.87 -9.73 15.42
N LEU A 530 30.82 -9.37 14.66
CA LEU A 530 29.59 -10.16 14.58
C LEU A 530 29.80 -11.56 13.96
N ALA A 531 30.75 -11.70 13.05
CA ALA A 531 31.00 -12.95 12.32
C ALA A 531 32.09 -13.82 12.97
N LEU A 532 33.16 -13.19 13.44
CA LEU A 532 34.36 -13.88 13.97
C LEU A 532 34.47 -13.85 15.50
N GLY A 533 33.55 -13.15 16.18
CA GLY A 533 33.67 -12.86 17.60
C GLY A 533 34.55 -11.63 17.89
N PRO A 534 34.66 -11.21 19.16
CA PRO A 534 35.29 -9.95 19.54
C PRO A 534 36.82 -9.92 19.35
N GLU A 535 37.48 -11.07 19.29
CA GLU A 535 38.91 -11.19 18.96
C GLU A 535 39.15 -12.36 17.99
N PRO A 536 40.04 -12.19 16.98
CA PRO A 536 40.84 -11.01 16.69
C PRO A 536 39.99 -9.84 16.13
N ALA A 537 40.24 -8.63 16.62
CA ALA A 537 39.60 -7.41 16.14
C ALA A 537 40.24 -6.98 14.82
N ILE A 538 39.45 -6.81 13.77
CA ILE A 538 39.93 -6.36 12.46
C ILE A 538 39.42 -4.95 12.20
N ASP A 539 40.33 -3.98 12.24
CA ASP A 539 40.08 -2.57 11.95
C ASP A 539 40.34 -2.26 10.48
N GLY A 540 39.70 -1.22 9.94
CA GLY A 540 39.92 -0.74 8.58
C GLY A 540 38.68 -0.09 7.96
N GLY A 541 38.87 0.55 6.82
CA GLY A 541 37.78 1.11 6.01
C GLY A 541 37.32 0.14 4.92
N VAL A 542 36.15 0.40 4.35
CA VAL A 542 35.64 -0.30 3.17
C VAL A 542 35.14 0.72 2.16
N LYS A 543 35.46 0.51 0.89
CA LYS A 543 34.92 1.27 -0.23
C LYS A 543 34.59 0.32 -1.37
N GLY A 544 33.45 0.47 -2.02
CA GLY A 544 33.12 -0.41 -3.14
C GLY A 544 31.90 0.01 -3.93
N THR A 545 31.74 -0.59 -5.10
CA THR A 545 30.52 -0.45 -5.90
C THR A 545 30.03 -1.82 -6.32
N LEU A 546 28.76 -2.14 -6.01
CA LEU A 546 28.11 -3.40 -6.37
C LEU A 546 26.92 -3.11 -7.28
N THR A 547 26.66 -3.99 -8.23
CA THR A 547 25.48 -3.99 -9.08
C THR A 547 24.57 -5.13 -8.66
N LEU A 548 23.37 -4.81 -8.20
CA LEU A 548 22.32 -5.74 -7.85
C LEU A 548 21.46 -6.04 -9.08
N GLY A 549 21.13 -7.31 -9.26
CA GLY A 549 20.17 -7.79 -10.24
C GLY A 549 19.33 -8.94 -9.68
N GLY A 550 18.33 -9.38 -10.45
CA GLY A 550 17.46 -10.50 -10.09
C GLY A 550 16.08 -10.06 -9.61
N THR A 551 15.40 -10.95 -8.87
CA THR A 551 14.09 -10.69 -8.27
C THR A 551 14.24 -10.48 -6.76
N VAL A 552 13.23 -9.89 -6.12
CA VAL A 552 13.23 -9.64 -4.66
C VAL A 552 13.48 -10.92 -3.84
N GLY A 553 13.19 -12.11 -4.37
CA GLY A 553 13.46 -13.41 -3.72
C GLY A 553 14.81 -14.07 -4.07
N HIS A 554 15.47 -13.68 -5.16
CA HIS A 554 16.69 -14.30 -5.68
C HIS A 554 17.66 -13.23 -6.20
N ALA A 555 18.08 -12.34 -5.31
CA ALA A 555 19.00 -11.27 -5.69
C ALA A 555 20.43 -11.79 -5.90
N LYS A 556 21.11 -11.18 -6.88
CA LYS A 556 22.53 -11.36 -7.16
C LYS A 556 23.22 -10.01 -7.11
N ALA A 557 24.45 -9.97 -6.58
CA ALA A 557 25.26 -8.74 -6.54
C ALA A 557 26.64 -9.00 -7.15
N ASN A 558 27.14 -8.10 -7.99
CA ASN A 558 28.50 -8.19 -8.55
C ASN A 558 29.18 -6.82 -8.56
N GLY A 559 30.47 -6.76 -8.22
CA GLY A 559 31.25 -5.53 -8.32
C GLY A 559 32.57 -5.58 -7.57
N GLU A 560 33.17 -4.41 -7.32
CA GLU A 560 34.49 -4.30 -6.70
C GLU A 560 34.37 -3.74 -5.28
N ILE A 561 35.06 -4.37 -4.34
CA ILE A 561 35.18 -3.95 -2.94
C ILE A 561 36.67 -3.79 -2.61
N GLU A 562 37.04 -2.67 -2.02
CA GLU A 562 38.36 -2.39 -1.48
C GLU A 562 38.27 -2.19 0.03
N LEU A 563 38.93 -3.08 0.78
CA LEU A 563 39.19 -2.90 2.20
C LEU A 563 40.48 -2.09 2.36
N MET A 564 40.44 -1.01 3.11
CA MET A 564 41.52 -0.05 3.22
C MET A 564 42.12 -0.08 4.63
N ASN A 565 43.46 -0.04 4.72
CA ASN A 565 44.19 0.05 6.00
C ASN A 565 43.78 -1.03 7.02
N LEU A 566 43.74 -2.29 6.59
CA LEU A 566 43.33 -3.37 7.49
C LEU A 566 44.36 -3.58 8.61
N VAL A 567 43.89 -3.66 9.85
CA VAL A 567 44.76 -3.97 10.99
C VAL A 567 44.09 -5.05 11.82
N VAL A 568 44.73 -6.21 11.90
CA VAL A 568 44.28 -7.31 12.76
C VAL A 568 44.93 -7.14 14.11
N THR A 569 44.13 -7.16 15.16
CA THR A 569 44.58 -6.95 16.54
C THR A 569 44.07 -8.08 17.43
N GLN A 570 44.93 -8.64 18.26
CA GLN A 570 44.58 -9.71 19.18
C GLN A 570 45.24 -9.54 20.54
N THR A 571 44.60 -10.03 21.59
CA THR A 571 45.19 -10.07 22.92
C THR A 571 45.75 -11.46 23.19
N ARG A 572 47.07 -11.56 23.39
CA ARG A 572 47.73 -12.84 23.75
C ARG A 572 48.31 -12.74 25.17
N PRO A 573 47.65 -13.33 26.18
CA PRO A 573 48.09 -13.22 27.58
C PRO A 573 49.50 -13.79 27.83
N ALA A 574 49.91 -14.77 27.03
CA ALA A 574 51.22 -15.43 27.11
C ALA A 574 52.38 -14.60 26.52
N CYS A 575 52.09 -13.49 25.82
CA CYS A 575 53.13 -12.63 25.25
C CYS A 575 53.76 -11.71 26.32
N PRO A 576 55.05 -11.34 26.16
CA PRO A 576 55.63 -10.20 26.88
C PRO A 576 54.84 -8.91 26.61
N GLU A 577 54.91 -7.92 27.50
CA GLU A 577 54.27 -6.63 27.25
C GLU A 577 54.86 -5.95 25.98
N PRO A 578 54.01 -5.39 25.08
CA PRO A 578 52.55 -5.30 25.17
C PRO A 578 51.85 -6.65 24.86
N LYS A 579 50.81 -7.00 25.65
CA LYS A 579 50.00 -8.22 25.42
C LYS A 579 49.09 -8.12 24.20
N LYS A 580 48.73 -6.89 23.81
CA LYS A 580 47.96 -6.57 22.61
C LYS A 580 48.91 -6.50 21.42
N ARG A 581 48.64 -7.29 20.38
CA ARG A 581 49.48 -7.44 19.19
C ARG A 581 48.69 -7.07 17.96
N SER A 582 49.30 -6.34 17.04
CA SER A 582 48.68 -5.89 15.80
C SER A 582 49.49 -6.30 14.58
N LEU A 583 48.79 -6.60 13.49
CA LEU A 583 49.35 -6.93 12.19
C LEU A 583 48.65 -6.09 11.14
N ALA A 584 49.40 -5.24 10.45
CA ALA A 584 48.90 -4.50 9.30
C ALA A 584 48.78 -5.44 8.09
N LEU A 585 47.56 -5.55 7.58
CA LEU A 585 47.23 -6.12 6.28
C LEU A 585 46.95 -4.90 5.40
N GLY A 586 47.66 -4.65 4.31
CA GLY A 586 47.43 -3.42 3.55
C GLY A 586 46.05 -3.44 2.85
N ASN A 587 45.89 -2.65 1.79
CA ASN A 587 44.62 -2.65 1.08
C ASN A 587 44.35 -4.02 0.45
N VAL A 588 43.10 -4.48 0.53
CA VAL A 588 42.62 -5.73 -0.08
C VAL A 588 41.51 -5.37 -1.06
N LYS A 589 41.75 -5.64 -2.34
CA LYS A 589 40.76 -5.51 -3.41
C LYS A 589 40.12 -6.87 -3.71
N ILE A 590 38.81 -6.87 -3.83
CA ILE A 590 37.97 -8.04 -3.99
C ILE A 590 37.05 -7.76 -5.17
N ASN A 591 37.20 -8.54 -6.25
CA ASN A 591 36.16 -8.60 -7.28
C ASN A 591 35.06 -9.55 -6.80
N ALA A 592 34.04 -8.98 -6.17
CA ALA A 592 33.01 -9.65 -5.41
C ALA A 592 31.82 -10.04 -6.29
N ALA A 593 31.39 -11.28 -6.17
CA ALA A 593 30.14 -11.79 -6.70
C ALA A 593 29.38 -12.54 -5.59
N TRP A 594 28.12 -12.20 -5.40
CA TRP A 594 27.25 -12.74 -4.37
C TRP A 594 25.98 -13.33 -4.98
N GLU A 595 25.72 -14.59 -4.63
CA GLU A 595 24.50 -15.32 -4.92
C GLU A 595 24.24 -16.22 -3.71
N ALA A 596 23.26 -15.83 -2.87
CA ALA A 596 23.00 -16.50 -1.59
C ALA A 596 22.94 -18.04 -1.74
N PRO A 597 23.62 -18.82 -0.87
CA PRO A 597 24.39 -18.41 0.31
C PRO A 597 25.89 -18.14 0.06
N ARG A 598 26.32 -18.06 -1.20
CA ARG A 598 27.75 -18.00 -1.57
C ARG A 598 28.20 -16.58 -1.90
N PHE A 599 29.33 -16.19 -1.32
CA PHE A 599 30.09 -15.01 -1.70
C PHE A 599 31.40 -15.47 -2.35
N THR A 600 31.78 -14.86 -3.47
CA THR A 600 33.00 -15.21 -4.20
C THR A 600 33.82 -13.96 -4.49
N GLY A 601 35.13 -14.05 -4.33
CA GLY A 601 36.11 -13.02 -4.67
C GLY A 601 37.08 -13.57 -5.70
N ARG A 602 37.01 -13.12 -6.95
CA ARG A 602 37.83 -13.66 -8.05
C ARG A 602 38.34 -12.54 -8.98
N PRO A 603 39.59 -12.07 -8.83
CA PRO A 603 40.54 -12.39 -7.76
C PRO A 603 40.30 -11.54 -6.49
N VAL A 604 40.89 -12.00 -5.39
CA VAL A 604 41.20 -11.22 -4.18
C VAL A 604 42.69 -10.90 -4.22
N THR A 605 43.04 -9.62 -4.18
CA THR A 605 44.43 -9.16 -4.18
C THR A 605 44.67 -8.26 -2.98
N GLY A 606 45.81 -8.40 -2.31
CA GLY A 606 46.14 -7.50 -1.20
C GLY A 606 47.60 -7.58 -0.80
N SER A 607 47.90 -7.10 0.40
CA SER A 607 49.23 -7.22 0.98
C SER A 607 49.18 -7.70 2.41
N VAL A 608 50.14 -8.55 2.78
CA VAL A 608 50.28 -9.12 4.11
C VAL A 608 51.75 -9.06 4.51
N ALA A 609 52.03 -8.48 5.67
CA ALA A 609 53.38 -8.33 6.22
C ALA A 609 54.42 -7.76 5.22
N GLY A 610 54.00 -6.88 4.30
CA GLY A 610 54.87 -6.26 3.30
C GLY A 610 55.05 -7.05 1.99
N GLY A 611 54.49 -8.26 1.87
CA GLY A 611 54.41 -9.03 0.63
C GLY A 611 53.05 -8.89 -0.06
N SER A 612 52.92 -9.43 -1.28
CA SER A 612 51.65 -9.47 -2.03
C SER A 612 50.89 -10.78 -1.80
N LEU A 613 49.56 -10.69 -1.72
CA LEU A 613 48.62 -11.80 -1.66
C LEU A 613 47.73 -11.77 -2.91
N THR A 614 47.55 -12.90 -3.58
CA THR A 614 46.51 -13.12 -4.59
C THR A 614 45.83 -14.45 -4.32
N THR A 615 44.49 -14.52 -4.40
CA THR A 615 43.73 -15.76 -4.19
C THR A 615 42.33 -15.63 -4.77
N ASN A 616 41.69 -16.75 -5.09
CA ASN A 616 40.26 -16.83 -5.34
C ASN A 616 39.57 -17.31 -4.06
N ALA A 617 38.76 -16.44 -3.45
CA ALA A 617 38.04 -16.76 -2.22
C ALA A 617 36.59 -17.17 -2.51
N THR A 618 36.11 -18.20 -1.85
CA THR A 618 34.69 -18.57 -1.78
C THR A 618 34.30 -18.67 -0.32
N VAL A 619 33.28 -17.93 0.08
CA VAL A 619 32.74 -17.92 1.44
C VAL A 619 31.30 -18.43 1.37
N THR A 620 31.01 -19.50 2.11
CA THR A 620 29.66 -20.07 2.21
C THR A 620 29.07 -19.71 3.57
N LEU A 621 28.00 -18.91 3.55
CA LEU A 621 27.34 -18.35 4.73
C LEU A 621 26.21 -19.29 5.18
N GLU A 622 26.55 -20.37 5.87
CA GLU A 622 25.61 -21.29 6.53
C GLU A 622 25.69 -21.15 8.06
N GLN A 623 25.19 -22.13 8.84
CA GLN A 623 25.28 -22.11 10.31
C GLN A 623 26.74 -22.00 10.81
N ALA A 624 27.69 -22.51 10.04
CA ALA A 624 29.12 -22.28 10.22
C ALA A 624 29.71 -21.72 8.91
N ILE A 625 30.48 -20.63 9.02
CA ILE A 625 31.06 -19.97 7.85
C ILE A 625 32.25 -20.79 7.36
N HIS A 626 32.17 -21.25 6.11
CA HIS A 626 33.25 -21.96 5.43
C HIS A 626 33.95 -21.00 4.46
N VAL A 627 35.27 -20.99 4.49
CA VAL A 627 36.12 -20.16 3.62
C VAL A 627 37.06 -21.07 2.86
N ASP A 628 36.95 -21.04 1.53
CA ASP A 628 37.82 -21.74 0.60
C ASP A 628 38.63 -20.73 -0.21
N LEU A 629 39.94 -20.84 -0.11
CA LEU A 629 40.94 -20.09 -0.85
C LEU A 629 41.57 -21.02 -1.87
N THR A 630 41.48 -20.66 -3.15
CA THR A 630 42.03 -21.40 -4.28
C THR A 630 42.99 -20.50 -5.04
N GLU A 631 44.00 -21.07 -5.71
CA GLU A 631 45.05 -20.29 -6.38
C GLU A 631 45.69 -19.25 -5.43
N LEU A 632 45.86 -19.62 -4.16
CA LEU A 632 46.57 -18.80 -3.19
C LEU A 632 48.01 -18.61 -3.66
N ALA A 633 48.46 -17.36 -3.72
CA ALA A 633 49.81 -16.98 -4.03
C ALA A 633 50.22 -15.84 -3.10
N LEU A 634 51.12 -16.16 -2.17
CA LEU A 634 51.87 -15.23 -1.34
C LEU A 634 53.24 -15.03 -1.97
N LYS A 635 53.69 -13.78 -2.08
CA LYS A 635 55.01 -13.45 -2.62
C LYS A 635 55.72 -12.39 -1.80
N GLY A 636 56.96 -12.66 -1.41
CA GLY A 636 57.82 -11.74 -0.68
C GLY A 636 57.30 -11.37 0.71
N VAL A 637 56.53 -12.25 1.36
CA VAL A 637 55.97 -12.00 2.70
C VAL A 637 57.11 -12.04 3.73
N ALA A 638 57.20 -11.01 4.57
CA ALA A 638 58.13 -11.00 5.71
C ALA A 638 57.52 -11.77 6.88
N ILE A 639 57.67 -13.10 6.85
CA ILE A 639 57.03 -14.02 7.82
C ILE A 639 57.46 -13.72 9.27
N GLU A 640 58.63 -13.13 9.48
CA GLU A 640 59.11 -12.71 10.79
C GLU A 640 58.18 -11.69 11.47
N LYS A 641 57.52 -10.80 10.71
CA LYS A 641 56.55 -9.86 11.27
C LYS A 641 55.31 -10.58 11.82
N VAL A 642 54.91 -11.68 11.18
CA VAL A 642 53.80 -12.49 11.65
C VAL A 642 54.23 -13.31 12.88
N LEU A 643 55.36 -14.00 12.79
CA LEU A 643 55.84 -14.88 13.86
C LEU A 643 56.21 -14.11 15.13
N VAL A 644 56.94 -12.99 15.01
CA VAL A 644 57.45 -12.23 16.15
C VAL A 644 56.46 -11.16 16.57
N ASP A 645 56.06 -10.28 15.66
CA ASP A 645 55.30 -9.09 16.04
C ASP A 645 53.84 -9.43 16.38
N PHE A 646 53.23 -10.37 15.65
CA PHE A 646 51.83 -10.76 15.83
C PHE A 646 51.63 -11.98 16.74
N LEU A 647 52.45 -13.03 16.56
CA LEU A 647 52.34 -14.28 17.32
C LEU A 647 53.28 -14.35 18.54
N CYS A 648 54.23 -13.43 18.72
CA CYS A 648 55.19 -13.44 19.84
C CYS A 648 56.02 -14.73 19.97
N GLN A 649 56.31 -15.40 18.87
CA GLN A 649 57.17 -16.58 18.88
C GLN A 649 58.58 -16.21 19.33
N GLY A 650 59.18 -17.03 20.20
CA GLY A 650 60.53 -16.81 20.75
C GLY A 650 61.68 -17.00 19.73
N TYR A 651 61.32 -17.35 18.50
CA TYR A 651 62.18 -17.56 17.36
C TYR A 651 61.57 -16.92 16.10
N ALA A 652 62.42 -16.44 15.20
CA ALA A 652 62.02 -15.91 13.91
C ALA A 652 62.82 -16.58 12.80
N VAL A 653 62.11 -16.93 11.75
CA VAL A 653 62.67 -17.34 10.46
C VAL A 653 62.53 -16.10 9.57
N THR A 654 63.64 -15.52 9.11
CA THR A 654 63.62 -14.27 8.31
C THR A 654 63.83 -14.54 6.84
N GLY A 655 63.23 -13.76 5.95
CA GLY A 655 63.50 -13.84 4.51
C GLY A 655 62.22 -13.78 3.69
N PRO A 656 62.31 -13.44 2.39
CA PRO A 656 61.15 -13.31 1.53
C PRO A 656 60.47 -14.68 1.40
N THR A 657 59.24 -14.76 1.89
CA THR A 657 58.45 -15.99 1.89
C THR A 657 57.44 -15.96 0.77
N ASP A 658 57.56 -16.92 -0.14
CA ASP A 658 56.60 -17.23 -1.17
C ASP A 658 55.85 -18.51 -0.78
N ASP A 659 54.54 -18.52 -0.91
CA ASP A 659 53.71 -19.71 -0.67
C ASP A 659 52.60 -19.79 -1.71
N THR A 660 52.40 -20.96 -2.29
CA THR A 660 51.35 -21.17 -3.31
C THR A 660 50.52 -22.38 -2.98
N GLY A 661 49.20 -22.33 -3.18
CA GLY A 661 48.35 -23.48 -2.86
C GLY A 661 46.85 -23.21 -2.77
N SER A 662 46.19 -23.99 -1.94
CA SER A 662 44.77 -23.86 -1.60
C SER A 662 44.55 -24.15 -0.12
N LEU A 663 43.64 -23.41 0.51
CA LEU A 663 43.30 -23.55 1.92
C LEU A 663 41.77 -23.50 2.08
N GLY A 664 41.20 -24.42 2.85
CA GLY A 664 39.78 -24.44 3.24
C GLY A 664 39.66 -24.51 4.76
N VAL A 665 38.78 -23.71 5.35
CA VAL A 665 38.64 -23.65 6.81
C VAL A 665 37.23 -23.24 7.25
N ARG A 666 36.85 -23.69 8.45
CA ARG A 666 35.64 -23.25 9.15
C ARG A 666 36.01 -22.18 10.19
N LEU A 667 35.37 -21.02 10.14
CA LEU A 667 35.80 -19.84 10.92
C LEU A 667 35.64 -19.97 12.44
N ASP A 668 34.73 -20.83 12.93
CA ASP A 668 34.55 -21.07 14.36
C ASP A 668 35.54 -22.08 14.95
N ASP A 669 36.26 -22.83 14.10
CA ASP A 669 37.29 -23.78 14.52
C ASP A 669 38.45 -23.85 13.52
N LEU A 670 39.19 -22.75 13.45
CA LEU A 670 40.24 -22.55 12.44
C LEU A 670 41.29 -23.67 12.43
N TRP A 671 41.78 -24.09 13.60
CA TRP A 671 42.96 -24.96 13.67
C TRP A 671 42.65 -26.43 13.44
N HIS A 672 41.47 -26.93 13.80
CA HIS A 672 41.12 -28.34 13.60
C HIS A 672 40.44 -28.60 12.26
N THR A 673 39.89 -27.56 11.61
CA THR A 673 39.18 -27.69 10.33
C THR A 673 39.99 -27.23 9.13
N LEU A 674 41.22 -26.76 9.35
CA LEU A 674 42.11 -26.34 8.26
C LEU A 674 42.45 -27.53 7.36
N ASN A 675 42.15 -27.38 6.08
CA ASN A 675 42.47 -28.31 5.02
C ASN A 675 43.19 -27.55 3.90
N GLY A 676 44.07 -28.21 3.17
CA GLY A 676 44.75 -27.54 2.06
C GLY A 676 46.01 -28.24 1.59
N GLN A 677 46.66 -27.65 0.61
CA GLN A 677 47.95 -28.11 0.12
C GLN A 677 48.68 -26.96 -0.55
N GLY A 678 50.01 -27.00 -0.52
CA GLY A 678 50.80 -25.93 -1.10
C GLY A 678 52.29 -26.21 -1.18
N GLN A 679 53.01 -25.20 -1.68
CA GLN A 679 54.45 -25.17 -1.80
C GLN A 679 54.99 -23.88 -1.17
N LEU A 680 55.75 -24.07 -0.10
CA LEU A 680 56.43 -23.01 0.63
C LEU A 680 57.86 -22.85 0.11
N LYS A 681 58.29 -21.61 -0.12
CA LYS A 681 59.67 -21.23 -0.41
C LYS A 681 60.04 -19.98 0.37
N ILE A 682 61.01 -20.08 1.26
CA ILE A 682 61.63 -18.94 1.94
C ILE A 682 63.00 -18.73 1.30
N GLY A 683 63.25 -17.52 0.80
CA GLY A 683 64.54 -17.12 0.25
C GLY A 683 65.65 -17.00 1.31
N PRO A 684 66.82 -16.45 0.93
CA PRO A 684 67.95 -16.34 1.84
C PRO A 684 67.59 -15.58 3.12
N GLY A 685 68.03 -16.12 4.25
CA GLY A 685 67.47 -15.76 5.54
C GLY A 685 68.30 -16.20 6.73
N ARG A 686 67.81 -15.88 7.92
CA ARG A 686 68.44 -16.28 9.18
C ARG A 686 67.38 -16.78 10.15
N VAL A 687 67.76 -17.79 10.93
CA VAL A 687 67.01 -18.18 12.12
C VAL A 687 67.56 -17.38 13.30
N VAL A 688 66.72 -16.50 13.87
CA VAL A 688 67.06 -15.61 14.99
C VAL A 688 66.15 -15.90 16.19
N GLY A 689 66.60 -15.55 17.40
CA GLY A 689 65.84 -15.79 18.64
C GLY A 689 66.71 -16.37 19.76
N SER A 690 66.49 -15.97 21.01
CA SER A 690 67.27 -16.49 22.15
C SER A 690 67.08 -17.99 22.36
N GLN A 691 65.86 -18.49 22.15
CA GLN A 691 65.55 -19.91 22.28
C GLN A 691 66.09 -20.74 21.12
N ALA A 692 65.92 -20.28 19.87
CA ALA A 692 66.48 -20.96 18.71
C ALA A 692 68.02 -21.01 18.74
N ARG A 693 68.67 -19.92 19.16
CA ARG A 693 70.13 -19.90 19.37
C ARG A 693 70.57 -20.81 20.52
N ALA A 694 69.84 -20.85 21.63
CA ALA A 694 70.16 -21.72 22.76
C ALA A 694 70.08 -23.21 22.36
N ALA A 695 69.10 -23.55 21.55
CA ALA A 695 68.91 -24.91 21.13
C ALA A 695 69.83 -25.34 19.98
N LEU A 696 70.07 -24.50 18.97
CA LEU A 696 71.09 -24.77 17.94
C LEU A 696 72.50 -24.81 18.55
N GLY A 697 72.77 -23.97 19.55
CA GLY A 697 74.01 -24.00 20.34
C GLY A 697 74.20 -25.27 21.15
N ASN A 698 73.14 -25.89 21.65
CA ASN A 698 73.21 -27.19 22.32
C ASN A 698 73.35 -28.36 21.32
N LEU A 699 72.80 -28.24 20.11
CA LEU A 699 72.99 -29.21 19.01
C LEU A 699 74.46 -29.25 18.58
N ALA A 700 75.13 -28.09 18.51
CA ALA A 700 76.58 -28.02 18.33
C ALA A 700 77.38 -28.67 19.48
N ARG A 701 76.88 -28.66 20.72
CA ARG A 701 77.52 -29.32 21.88
C ARG A 701 77.35 -30.85 21.83
N VAL A 702 76.19 -31.34 21.43
CA VAL A 702 75.93 -32.78 21.19
C VAL A 702 76.76 -33.27 19.99
N GLY A 703 76.85 -32.48 18.93
CA GLY A 703 77.81 -32.70 17.84
C GLY A 703 79.26 -32.65 18.32
N GLY A 704 79.59 -31.77 19.26
CA GLY A 704 80.92 -31.64 19.87
C GLY A 704 81.40 -32.91 20.57
N ALA A 705 80.49 -33.67 21.19
CA ALA A 705 80.79 -34.99 21.76
C ALA A 705 81.10 -36.06 20.69
N VAL A 706 80.58 -35.89 19.46
CA VAL A 706 80.89 -36.74 18.30
C VAL A 706 82.15 -36.25 17.56
N ALA A 707 82.40 -34.93 17.56
CA ALA A 707 83.56 -34.30 16.93
C ALA A 707 84.87 -34.55 17.70
N ALA A 708 84.81 -34.78 19.01
CA ALA A 708 85.96 -35.21 19.82
C ALA A 708 86.54 -36.57 19.36
N VAL A 709 85.75 -37.39 18.66
CA VAL A 709 86.17 -38.69 18.10
C VAL A 709 86.63 -38.58 16.64
N LEU A 710 86.26 -37.51 15.92
CA LEU A 710 86.50 -37.34 14.47
C LEU A 710 87.45 -36.19 14.09
N GLY A 711 88.03 -35.47 15.06
CA GLY A 711 89.12 -34.52 14.83
C GLY A 711 88.78 -33.29 13.99
N SER A 712 87.58 -32.71 14.14
CA SER A 712 87.18 -31.52 13.37
C SER A 712 86.39 -30.50 14.19
N GLU A 713 86.71 -29.21 14.04
CA GLU A 713 85.92 -28.09 14.58
C GLU A 713 84.54 -28.03 13.91
N LEU A 714 83.48 -28.17 14.71
CA LEU A 714 82.13 -27.82 14.30
C LEU A 714 82.01 -26.28 14.24
N PRO A 715 81.24 -25.72 13.28
CA PRO A 715 80.90 -24.31 13.32
C PRO A 715 80.20 -23.98 14.65
N ASN A 716 80.57 -22.86 15.28
CA ASN A 716 79.97 -22.37 16.52
C ASN A 716 78.48 -21.97 16.30
N LEU A 717 77.57 -22.95 16.32
CA LEU A 717 76.12 -22.75 16.14
C LEU A 717 75.44 -22.08 17.36
N GLY A 718 76.20 -21.70 18.40
CA GLY A 718 75.67 -21.14 19.65
C GLY A 718 75.79 -19.62 19.82
N SER A 719 76.58 -18.93 19.00
CA SER A 719 76.85 -17.50 19.13
C SER A 719 76.36 -16.65 17.96
N SER A 720 76.10 -17.25 16.80
CA SER A 720 75.71 -16.56 15.56
C SER A 720 74.36 -17.07 15.03
N PRO A 721 73.53 -16.20 14.41
CA PRO A 721 72.32 -16.63 13.72
C PRO A 721 72.62 -17.74 12.70
N VAL A 722 71.76 -18.75 12.61
CA VAL A 722 71.91 -19.79 11.59
C VAL A 722 71.40 -19.23 10.26
N GLU A 723 72.33 -18.94 9.36
CA GLU A 723 72.04 -18.46 8.02
C GLU A 723 71.68 -19.63 7.10
N TYR A 724 70.71 -19.41 6.22
CA TYR A 724 70.32 -20.36 5.18
C TYR A 724 70.12 -19.63 3.85
N ASP A 725 70.32 -20.37 2.76
CA ASP A 725 70.13 -19.87 1.41
C ASP A 725 68.67 -20.06 0.95
N SER A 726 68.01 -21.14 1.38
CA SER A 726 66.58 -21.35 1.14
C SER A 726 65.94 -22.35 2.10
N ILE A 727 64.63 -22.21 2.31
CA ILE A 727 63.77 -23.25 2.90
C ILE A 727 62.69 -23.59 1.87
N THR A 728 62.53 -24.86 1.52
CA THR A 728 61.48 -25.32 0.59
C THR A 728 60.71 -26.47 1.20
N ALA A 729 59.39 -26.52 1.01
CA ALA A 729 58.57 -27.65 1.41
C ALA A 729 57.27 -27.72 0.60
N SER A 730 56.87 -28.91 0.18
CA SER A 730 55.47 -29.21 -0.14
C SER A 730 54.74 -29.65 1.12
N TYR A 731 53.49 -29.22 1.27
CA TYR A 731 52.67 -29.59 2.41
C TYR A 731 51.25 -29.96 2.00
N THR A 732 50.63 -30.84 2.77
CA THR A 732 49.19 -31.14 2.75
C THR A 732 48.66 -31.04 4.17
N ILE A 733 47.60 -30.26 4.35
CA ILE A 733 46.89 -30.08 5.61
C ILE A 733 45.59 -30.86 5.53
N THR A 734 45.35 -31.75 6.50
CA THR A 734 44.07 -32.45 6.64
C THR A 734 43.61 -32.33 8.08
N ASN A 735 42.47 -31.69 8.31
CA ASN A 735 41.88 -31.46 9.62
C ASN A 735 42.89 -30.94 10.65
N GLY A 736 43.64 -29.90 10.27
CA GLY A 736 44.64 -29.28 11.14
C GLY A 736 45.97 -30.02 11.26
N VAL A 737 46.16 -31.15 10.57
CA VAL A 737 47.42 -31.89 10.54
C VAL A 737 48.17 -31.60 9.25
N VAL A 738 49.30 -30.89 9.36
CA VAL A 738 50.23 -30.62 8.27
C VAL A 738 51.09 -31.85 8.05
N THR A 739 51.22 -32.28 6.82
CA THR A 739 52.12 -33.36 6.40
C THR A 739 53.05 -32.83 5.31
N THR A 740 54.33 -33.19 5.40
CA THR A 740 55.34 -32.81 4.40
C THR A 740 56.25 -34.01 4.11
N ARG A 741 56.80 -34.08 2.91
CA ARG A 741 57.69 -35.18 2.48
C ARG A 741 59.08 -34.69 2.06
N ASP A 742 59.21 -33.41 1.80
CA ASP A 742 60.33 -32.79 1.10
C ASP A 742 60.72 -31.45 1.72
N PHE A 743 60.42 -31.25 3.01
CA PHE A 743 60.95 -30.10 3.72
C PHE A 743 62.48 -30.13 3.66
N ALA A 744 63.07 -29.04 3.21
CA ALA A 744 64.51 -28.87 3.10
C ALA A 744 64.89 -27.43 3.44
N LEU A 745 65.69 -27.25 4.50
CA LEU A 745 66.43 -26.04 4.79
C LEU A 745 67.85 -26.24 4.28
N SER A 746 68.26 -25.43 3.31
CA SER A 746 69.58 -25.48 2.69
C SER A 746 70.36 -24.22 3.01
N GLY A 747 71.51 -24.39 3.66
CA GLY A 747 72.50 -23.33 3.86
C GLY A 747 73.90 -23.80 3.47
N ARG A 748 74.87 -22.89 3.56
CA ARG A 748 76.25 -23.11 3.08
C ARG A 748 76.97 -24.29 3.72
N THR A 749 76.71 -24.56 5.00
CA THR A 749 77.42 -25.59 5.79
C THR A 749 76.49 -26.61 6.44
N LEU A 750 75.17 -26.43 6.29
CA LEU A 750 74.13 -27.17 6.98
C LEU A 750 72.92 -27.35 6.05
N LYS A 751 72.50 -28.60 5.87
CA LYS A 751 71.26 -28.96 5.20
C LYS A 751 70.40 -29.78 6.16
N ILE A 752 69.18 -29.33 6.42
CA ILE A 752 68.19 -30.04 7.24
C ILE A 752 67.07 -30.49 6.33
N THR A 753 66.67 -31.74 6.44
CA THR A 753 65.53 -32.33 5.74
C THR A 753 64.54 -32.87 6.76
N ALA A 754 63.25 -32.78 6.49
CA ALA A 754 62.23 -33.34 7.36
C ALA A 754 61.07 -33.93 6.54
N ALA A 755 60.55 -35.06 6.99
CA ALA A 755 59.35 -35.67 6.44
C ALA A 755 58.47 -36.19 7.58
N GLY A 756 57.17 -35.99 7.51
CA GLY A 756 56.25 -36.46 8.56
C GLY A 756 55.08 -35.51 8.79
N SER A 757 54.52 -35.55 9.99
CA SER A 757 53.28 -34.84 10.34
C SER A 757 53.45 -33.91 11.54
N TYR A 758 52.73 -32.79 11.52
CA TYR A 758 52.62 -31.80 12.58
C TYR A 758 51.17 -31.35 12.77
N ALA A 759 50.59 -31.58 13.95
CA ALA A 759 49.24 -31.14 14.29
C ALA A 759 49.26 -29.70 14.82
N LEU A 760 48.59 -28.78 14.11
CA LEU A 760 48.62 -27.34 14.39
C LEU A 760 48.04 -26.98 15.76
N ALA A 761 46.94 -27.65 16.15
CA ALA A 761 46.23 -27.35 17.40
C ALA A 761 46.95 -27.89 18.65
N SER A 762 47.43 -29.14 18.59
CA SER A 762 48.05 -29.81 19.75
C SER A 762 49.57 -29.66 19.80
N GLY A 763 50.20 -29.21 18.70
CA GLY A 763 51.64 -29.22 18.52
C GLY A 763 52.25 -30.62 18.44
N ALA A 764 51.42 -31.67 18.30
CA ALA A 764 51.92 -33.04 18.18
C ALA A 764 52.73 -33.21 16.89
N LEU A 765 53.90 -33.82 16.98
CA LEU A 765 54.82 -33.99 15.86
C LEU A 765 55.32 -35.43 15.75
N ASN A 766 55.54 -35.87 14.52
CA ASN A 766 56.13 -37.15 14.16
C ASN A 766 56.90 -36.94 12.86
N LEU A 767 58.19 -36.66 12.97
CA LEU A 767 59.06 -36.19 11.89
C LEU A 767 60.30 -37.07 11.79
N ASP A 768 60.58 -37.60 10.61
CA ASP A 768 61.88 -38.14 10.25
C ASP A 768 62.75 -36.97 9.78
N VAL A 769 63.81 -36.68 10.52
CA VAL A 769 64.70 -35.52 10.32
C VAL A 769 66.08 -36.00 9.90
N GLY A 770 66.58 -35.48 8.78
CA GLY A 770 67.95 -35.66 8.33
C GLY A 770 68.73 -34.36 8.47
N VAL A 771 69.90 -34.41 9.10
CA VAL A 771 70.81 -33.27 9.22
C VAL A 771 72.12 -33.64 8.53
N ALA A 772 72.41 -32.98 7.42
CA ALA A 772 73.67 -33.11 6.70
C ALA A 772 74.52 -31.86 6.93
N THR A 773 75.72 -32.08 7.47
CA THR A 773 76.81 -31.10 7.43
C THR A 773 77.78 -31.59 6.36
N GLY A 774 78.56 -30.73 5.70
CA GLY A 774 79.37 -31.11 4.52
C GLY A 774 80.34 -32.32 4.66
N ARG A 775 80.44 -32.95 5.84
CA ARG A 775 81.26 -34.15 6.13
C ARG A 775 80.50 -35.31 6.79
N ALA A 776 79.24 -35.13 7.25
CA ALA A 776 78.48 -36.16 7.96
C ALA A 776 76.96 -35.96 7.83
N GLU A 777 76.22 -37.05 7.69
CA GLU A 777 74.75 -37.09 7.68
C GLU A 777 74.25 -37.85 8.92
N LEU A 778 73.35 -37.21 9.67
CA LEU A 778 72.65 -37.80 10.80
C LEU A 778 71.17 -37.92 10.45
N ARG A 779 70.56 -39.07 10.78
CA ARG A 779 69.12 -39.28 10.65
C ARG A 779 68.53 -39.59 12.01
N GLY A 780 67.37 -39.02 12.29
CA GLY A 780 66.67 -39.28 13.54
C GLY A 780 65.17 -39.07 13.38
N LYS A 781 64.41 -39.60 14.34
CA LYS A 781 62.98 -39.47 14.42
C LYS A 781 62.61 -38.62 15.62
N VAL A 782 61.86 -37.56 15.38
CA VAL A 782 61.36 -36.62 16.39
C VAL A 782 59.87 -36.88 16.58
N THR A 783 59.45 -37.23 17.79
CA THR A 783 58.06 -37.54 18.16
C THR A 783 57.64 -36.76 19.40
N GLY A 784 56.36 -36.78 19.77
CA GLY A 784 55.84 -36.09 20.97
C GLY A 784 55.12 -34.79 20.61
N THR A 785 55.27 -33.75 21.43
CA THR A 785 54.71 -32.42 21.15
C THR A 785 55.83 -31.41 20.96
N ALA A 786 55.57 -30.30 20.27
CA ALA A 786 56.53 -29.20 20.11
C ALA A 786 57.10 -28.70 21.44
N SER A 787 56.30 -28.77 22.52
CA SER A 787 56.66 -28.39 23.89
C SER A 787 57.43 -29.47 24.66
N ALA A 788 57.33 -30.74 24.26
CA ALA A 788 58.04 -31.86 24.88
C ALA A 788 58.42 -32.92 23.82
N PRO A 789 59.41 -32.63 22.95
CA PRO A 789 59.78 -33.56 21.89
C PRO A 789 60.68 -34.68 22.42
N SER A 790 60.48 -35.89 21.92
CA SER A 790 61.35 -37.05 22.10
C SER A 790 62.11 -37.34 20.80
N VAL A 791 63.42 -37.58 20.88
CA VAL A 791 64.23 -37.86 19.69
C VAL A 791 64.94 -39.17 19.82
N ARG A 792 64.84 -39.95 18.75
CA ARG A 792 65.63 -41.16 18.55
C ARG A 792 66.53 -40.99 17.35
N VAL A 793 67.84 -41.11 17.54
CA VAL A 793 68.81 -40.96 16.44
C VAL A 793 69.14 -42.35 15.90
N ALA A 794 69.10 -42.53 14.58
CA ALA A 794 69.60 -43.75 13.97
C ALA A 794 71.13 -43.75 14.07
N PRO A 795 71.77 -44.80 14.61
CA PRO A 795 73.22 -44.83 14.74
C PRO A 795 73.84 -44.74 13.33
N PRO A 796 74.76 -43.79 13.07
CA PRO A 796 75.43 -43.75 11.78
C PRO A 796 76.26 -45.03 11.62
N THR A 797 76.28 -45.59 10.42
CA THR A 797 77.04 -46.80 10.05
C THR A 797 78.57 -46.68 10.29
N ALA A 798 79.05 -45.52 10.76
CA ALA A 798 80.46 -45.19 10.98
C ALA A 798 80.89 -44.97 12.46
N LEU A 799 80.04 -45.18 13.48
CA LEU A 799 80.43 -44.98 14.88
C LEU A 799 80.09 -46.20 15.75
N ARG A 800 81.09 -47.02 16.07
CA ARG A 800 80.97 -48.17 17.00
C ARG A 800 81.09 -47.81 18.49
N ASP A 801 81.52 -46.59 18.84
CA ASP A 801 81.87 -46.22 20.23
C ASP A 801 81.08 -45.03 20.82
N VAL A 802 79.93 -44.66 20.26
CA VAL A 802 79.08 -43.57 20.82
C VAL A 802 77.80 -44.13 21.40
N ASP A 803 77.58 -43.90 22.70
CA ASP A 803 76.37 -44.30 23.43
C ASP A 803 75.13 -43.53 22.90
N PRO A 804 74.19 -44.19 22.21
CA PRO A 804 73.02 -43.54 21.61
C PRO A 804 72.16 -42.83 22.67
N THR A 805 72.11 -43.36 23.90
CA THR A 805 71.24 -42.84 24.97
C THR A 805 71.68 -41.44 25.46
N LYS A 806 72.98 -41.11 25.38
CA LYS A 806 73.49 -39.77 25.70
C LYS A 806 73.13 -38.74 24.63
N VAL A 807 73.16 -39.14 23.35
CA VAL A 807 72.77 -38.30 22.21
C VAL A 807 71.26 -38.04 22.24
N GLU A 808 70.46 -39.08 22.47
CA GLU A 808 69.01 -38.99 22.62
C GLU A 808 68.62 -38.05 23.77
N LYS A 809 69.16 -38.28 24.98
CA LYS A 809 68.88 -37.43 26.16
C LYS A 809 69.30 -35.97 25.95
N GLY A 810 70.43 -35.74 25.26
CA GLY A 810 70.90 -34.40 24.90
C GLY A 810 69.98 -33.68 23.90
N LEU A 811 69.42 -34.39 22.92
CA LEU A 811 68.43 -33.83 21.99
C LEU A 811 67.06 -33.61 22.66
N GLU A 812 66.62 -34.52 23.54
CA GLU A 812 65.37 -34.36 24.30
C GLU A 812 65.41 -33.13 25.23
N ASP A 813 66.49 -32.93 25.97
CA ASP A 813 66.64 -31.77 26.87
C ASP A 813 66.81 -30.44 26.13
N LEU A 814 67.33 -30.48 24.90
CA LEU A 814 67.43 -29.35 23.98
C LEU A 814 66.06 -28.97 23.44
N LEU A 815 65.26 -29.97 23.11
CA LEU A 815 63.95 -29.80 22.52
C LEU A 815 62.89 -29.32 23.53
N LYS A 816 62.98 -29.75 24.80
CA LYS A 816 62.18 -29.20 25.91
C LYS A 816 62.37 -27.70 26.17
N ARG A 817 63.39 -27.06 25.57
CA ARG A 817 63.72 -25.64 25.75
C ARG A 817 63.24 -24.73 24.62
N PHE A 818 62.70 -25.30 23.55
CA PHE A 818 61.95 -24.54 22.55
C PHE A 818 60.50 -24.43 23.03
N ARG A 819 60.11 -23.23 23.43
CA ARG A 819 58.78 -22.90 23.91
C ARG A 819 58.16 -21.79 23.06
#